data_AF-A0A9D8X5X4-F1
#
_entry.id   AF-A0A9D8X5X4-F1
#
_cell.length_a   1.000
_cell.length_b   1.000
_cell.length_c   1.000
_cell.angle_alpha   90.00
_cell.angle_beta   90.00
_cell.angle_gamma   90.00
#
_symmetry.space_group_name_H-M   'P 1'
#
loop_
_entity.id
_entity.type
_entity.pdbx_description
1 polymer ?
#
loop_
_entity_poly.entity_id
_entity_poly.type
_entity_poly.pdbx_seq_one_letter_code
_entity_poly.pdbx_strand_id
1 'polypeptide(L)'
;MKKTSKRVIAILLAVVISFSVIGMTAASVATIVNLAEPSELADGSTVINADSIDEAIEMMKSNPDMFKANNPQGNASGKDAVIYPTVIIPGISQSISYLADENGNPVVNSNGSELSGGLLIIDDSKLVPVIANNLAGPLVKALITQSDKDGMLADGVYKTVTELFAIQSSNKHGLPTHNLKTVSYQTSVAGMSQDDRDYFYRMIPMQSITDEVGEDNLYLYAFPLIGDPMESAKGLNDYIQMVKAQKGVDKVNIVTISLGGTILTAYLDLYKDTGYPDINRVVNVVACLNGTDVMGDFYLRKFNLDDQFFFGDFLPMIMKESNGYGTLGYIINIALKIMPKSVIYSILTAAVDGIIDTLMLNCPQFWAMLPSDRFEEAKVKYDFIWTDPTYHLLAPKLDAFQTAKLNLVDNLNVLMNSGRLVHNVAGYGLDYSVQDYNFFGVMMSSQTTNSDAIIDIDSTTLGATYAKAGTVLPDEILFRDGAIVSPDGSVDISTCAFPENVWLFGGQHHEVGRNDVVIKLIGKLITGEIKSVNDMSDAYPQFNGNRNTKNITRWYLEEAEEVFAETDKSMYAPEDLAELEAAYNEAQALLQTTICDAAVADATSARLLNALRSVGKEGEAEDETMDKILEAICKFLDDTVTTVFGRGNGFSDIASSGPFPG
;
A
#
# COMPACT_ATOMS: atom_id res chain seq x y z
N MET A 1 4.65 11.40 11.95
CA MET A 1 5.01 12.17 10.72
C MET A 1 4.47 11.63 9.38
N LYS A 2 4.06 10.36 9.21
CA LYS A 2 3.62 9.84 7.88
C LYS A 2 2.15 10.06 7.45
N LYS A 3 1.25 10.60 8.30
CA LYS A 3 -0.15 10.92 7.89
C LYS A 3 -0.21 11.94 6.73
N THR A 4 0.86 12.71 6.50
CA THR A 4 0.86 13.85 5.57
C THR A 4 0.85 13.47 4.08
N SER A 5 1.50 12.40 3.63
CA SER A 5 1.64 12.12 2.18
C SER A 5 0.37 11.53 1.54
N LYS A 6 -0.28 10.54 2.18
CA LYS A 6 -1.61 10.05 1.73
C LYS A 6 -2.63 11.21 1.73
N ARG A 7 -2.62 12.01 2.79
CA ARG A 7 -3.40 13.25 2.87
C ARG A 7 -3.08 14.17 1.71
N VAL A 8 -1.82 14.48 1.41
CA VAL A 8 -1.44 15.38 0.30
C VAL A 8 -1.90 14.87 -1.06
N ILE A 9 -1.96 13.56 -1.34
CA ILE A 9 -2.44 13.04 -2.64
C ILE A 9 -3.97 13.04 -2.74
N ALA A 10 -4.68 12.57 -1.71
CA ALA A 10 -6.14 12.63 -1.67
C ALA A 10 -6.65 14.08 -1.62
N ILE A 11 -5.95 14.94 -0.86
CA ILE A 11 -6.12 16.38 -0.90
C ILE A 11 -5.75 16.89 -2.29
N LEU A 12 -4.65 16.51 -2.95
CA LEU A 12 -4.29 17.00 -4.29
C LEU A 12 -5.33 16.69 -5.36
N LEU A 13 -5.84 15.46 -5.42
CA LEU A 13 -6.93 15.09 -6.33
C LEU A 13 -8.20 15.88 -5.99
N ALA A 14 -8.57 15.93 -4.70
CA ALA A 14 -9.66 16.76 -4.26
C ALA A 14 -9.41 18.26 -4.51
N VAL A 15 -8.18 18.76 -4.49
CA VAL A 15 -7.77 20.16 -4.62
C VAL A 15 -7.75 20.58 -6.09
N VAL A 16 -7.29 19.71 -6.99
CA VAL A 16 -7.51 19.89 -8.43
C VAL A 16 -9.02 19.97 -8.75
N ILE A 17 -9.85 19.28 -7.96
CA ILE A 17 -11.32 19.32 -8.04
C ILE A 17 -11.95 20.49 -7.23
N SER A 18 -11.31 21.03 -6.18
CA SER A 18 -11.90 21.99 -5.20
C SER A 18 -11.34 23.41 -5.26
N PHE A 19 -10.05 23.57 -5.59
CA PHE A 19 -9.44 24.88 -5.81
C PHE A 19 -9.95 25.52 -7.10
N SER A 20 -10.73 24.79 -7.91
CA SER A 20 -11.55 25.36 -8.97
C SER A 20 -12.86 26.00 -8.48
N VAL A 21 -13.04 26.21 -7.16
CA VAL A 21 -14.19 26.92 -6.60
C VAL A 21 -13.85 27.85 -5.42
N ILE A 22 -12.92 27.47 -4.52
CA ILE A 22 -12.73 28.18 -3.24
C ILE A 22 -11.78 29.40 -3.38
N GLY A 23 -12.31 30.46 -3.98
CA GLY A 23 -11.74 31.81 -3.91
C GLY A 23 -12.30 32.58 -2.71
N MET A 24 -11.43 32.91 -1.74
CA MET A 24 -11.69 33.68 -0.49
C MET A 24 -12.30 32.91 0.69
N THR A 25 -11.45 32.48 1.63
CA THR A 25 -11.26 33.20 2.90
C THR A 25 -9.96 32.76 3.55
N ALA A 26 -9.13 33.71 3.99
CA ALA A 26 -7.86 33.44 4.65
C ALA A 26 -7.94 33.82 6.14
N ALA A 27 -8.01 32.82 7.02
CA ALA A 27 -7.58 32.87 8.43
C ALA A 27 -7.58 31.45 9.02
N SER A 28 -6.52 31.08 9.77
CA SER A 28 -6.29 29.76 10.42
C SER A 28 -6.39 28.52 9.48
N VAL A 29 -5.32 27.78 9.17
CA VAL A 29 -4.53 26.97 10.12
C VAL A 29 -3.03 26.94 9.77
N ALA A 30 -2.25 27.65 10.58
CA ALA A 30 -0.84 27.44 10.92
C ALA A 30 -0.68 28.18 12.27
N THR A 31 -0.03 27.68 13.32
CA THR A 31 1.18 26.85 13.41
C THR A 31 1.11 26.05 14.73
N ILE A 32 1.94 25.02 14.92
CA ILE A 32 2.84 24.82 16.09
C ILE A 32 3.58 23.49 15.92
N VAL A 33 4.91 23.56 15.85
CA VAL A 33 5.83 22.47 16.21
C VAL A 33 7.06 23.10 16.87
N ASN A 34 7.49 22.49 17.99
CA ASN A 34 8.86 22.37 18.52
C ASN A 34 9.44 23.19 19.72
N LEU A 35 10.07 22.38 20.62
CA LEU A 35 11.27 22.56 21.48
C LEU A 35 11.21 23.31 22.84
N ALA A 36 11.50 22.60 23.95
CA ALA A 36 12.83 22.57 24.65
C ALA A 36 12.81 22.01 26.12
N GLU A 37 13.91 21.38 26.55
CA GLU A 37 14.27 20.92 27.94
C GLU A 37 15.19 21.97 28.68
N PRO A 38 15.96 21.75 29.80
CA PRO A 38 16.26 20.56 30.67
C PRO A 38 16.50 20.79 32.22
N SER A 39 17.14 19.81 32.92
CA SER A 39 17.90 19.83 34.22
C SER A 39 17.17 19.56 35.57
N GLU A 40 17.74 19.04 36.69
CA GLU A 40 18.80 18.02 36.99
C GLU A 40 18.68 17.55 38.50
N LEU A 41 19.58 16.68 39.02
CA LEU A 41 19.38 15.78 40.20
C LEU A 41 19.88 16.23 41.61
N ALA A 42 19.46 15.47 42.64
CA ALA A 42 19.97 15.44 44.03
C ALA A 42 19.63 14.09 44.74
N ASP A 43 20.34 13.55 45.75
CA ASP A 43 21.70 13.85 46.24
C ASP A 43 22.49 12.68 46.94
N GLY A 44 22.23 11.37 46.66
CA GLY A 44 23.26 10.32 46.85
C GLY A 44 22.94 8.95 47.52
N SER A 45 23.43 7.88 46.86
CA SER A 45 23.71 6.49 47.33
C SER A 45 22.51 5.53 47.56
N THR A 46 22.51 4.25 47.12
CA THR A 46 23.41 3.53 46.18
C THR A 46 22.68 2.34 45.51
N VAL A 47 23.06 2.00 44.28
CA VAL A 47 22.62 0.84 43.50
C VAL A 47 23.44 -0.41 43.84
N ILE A 48 22.89 -1.62 43.65
CA ILE A 48 23.69 -2.86 43.60
C ILE A 48 23.93 -3.21 42.12
N ASN A 49 25.17 -3.09 41.68
CA ASN A 49 25.63 -3.46 40.34
C ASN A 49 25.98 -4.95 40.24
N ALA A 50 26.07 -5.45 39.00
CA ALA A 50 27.07 -6.43 38.60
C ALA A 50 28.15 -5.68 37.80
N ASP A 51 29.43 -5.93 38.09
CA ASP A 51 30.53 -5.01 37.72
C ASP A 51 31.30 -5.43 36.46
N SER A 52 30.84 -6.48 35.74
CA SER A 52 31.39 -6.82 34.42
C SER A 52 30.42 -7.57 33.50
N ILE A 53 30.70 -7.51 32.19
CA ILE A 53 29.98 -8.25 31.15
C ILE A 53 30.09 -9.77 31.37
N ASP A 54 31.25 -10.27 31.87
CA ASP A 54 31.44 -11.70 32.15
C ASP A 54 30.57 -12.18 33.33
N GLU A 55 30.36 -11.33 34.35
CA GLU A 55 29.50 -11.60 35.50
C GLU A 55 28.00 -11.60 35.12
N ALA A 56 27.60 -10.70 34.21
CA ALA A 56 26.27 -10.74 33.59
C ALA A 56 26.05 -12.02 32.74
N ILE A 57 27.08 -12.47 32.01
CA ILE A 57 27.07 -13.72 31.24
C ILE A 57 27.00 -14.95 32.17
N GLU A 58 27.65 -14.94 33.35
CA GLU A 58 27.50 -16.00 34.34
C GLU A 58 26.10 -16.04 34.97
N MET A 59 25.50 -14.88 35.28
CA MET A 59 24.12 -14.81 35.76
C MET A 59 23.13 -15.39 34.74
N MET A 60 23.27 -15.07 33.45
CA MET A 60 22.44 -15.67 32.38
C MET A 60 22.63 -17.19 32.27
N LYS A 61 23.86 -17.71 32.45
CA LYS A 61 24.14 -19.16 32.47
C LYS A 61 23.57 -19.87 33.71
N SER A 62 23.40 -19.15 34.82
CA SER A 62 22.94 -19.72 36.09
C SER A 62 21.42 -19.91 36.19
N ASN A 63 20.62 -19.17 35.40
CA ASN A 63 19.16 -19.24 35.37
C ASN A 63 18.59 -19.53 33.96
N PRO A 64 18.97 -20.65 33.31
CA PRO A 64 18.58 -20.95 31.92
C PRO A 64 17.09 -21.28 31.73
N ASP A 65 16.31 -21.37 32.82
CA ASP A 65 14.88 -21.69 32.78
C ASP A 65 13.97 -20.45 32.83
N MET A 66 14.48 -19.25 33.15
CA MET A 66 13.69 -18.01 33.10
C MET A 66 13.41 -17.50 31.67
N PHE A 67 14.07 -18.07 30.66
CA PHE A 67 14.00 -17.62 29.26
C PHE A 67 13.46 -18.68 28.29
N LYS A 68 12.80 -19.73 28.80
CA LYS A 68 12.18 -20.76 27.96
C LYS A 68 10.70 -20.45 27.72
N ALA A 69 10.39 -19.92 26.54
CA ALA A 69 9.02 -19.85 26.05
C ALA A 69 8.39 -21.26 26.00
N ASN A 70 7.20 -21.41 26.59
CA ASN A 70 6.46 -22.67 26.57
C ASN A 70 5.93 -22.95 25.16
N ASN A 71 6.56 -23.90 24.48
CA ASN A 71 6.21 -24.29 23.12
C ASN A 71 5.10 -25.36 23.12
N PRO A 72 3.92 -25.14 22.50
CA PRO A 72 2.90 -26.17 22.35
C PRO A 72 3.44 -27.30 21.45
N GLN A 73 3.48 -28.53 21.97
CA GLN A 73 4.01 -29.68 21.23
C GLN A 73 3.05 -30.16 20.13
N GLY A 74 3.11 -29.51 18.97
CA GLY A 74 2.78 -30.13 17.69
C GLY A 74 3.98 -30.92 17.16
N ASN A 75 3.75 -32.08 16.53
CA ASN A 75 4.81 -32.94 16.00
C ASN A 75 5.60 -32.23 14.87
N ALA A 76 6.79 -31.73 15.19
CA ALA A 76 7.67 -31.08 14.22
C ALA A 76 8.39 -32.10 13.33
N SER A 77 7.84 -32.35 12.14
CA SER A 77 8.55 -32.94 11.00
C SER A 77 8.27 -32.10 9.74
N GLY A 78 9.10 -31.09 9.47
CA GLY A 78 8.81 -30.13 8.39
C GLY A 78 10.00 -29.28 7.94
N LYS A 79 10.67 -28.56 8.87
CA LYS A 79 11.78 -27.64 8.54
C LYS A 79 12.82 -28.30 7.63
N ASP A 80 13.18 -27.61 6.56
CA ASP A 80 14.31 -28.02 5.73
C ASP A 80 15.61 -27.87 6.55
N ALA A 81 16.54 -28.82 6.40
CA ALA A 81 17.77 -28.87 7.22
C ALA A 81 18.76 -27.71 6.98
N VAL A 82 18.47 -26.84 6.01
CA VAL A 82 19.26 -25.65 5.66
C VAL A 82 18.32 -24.46 5.54
N ILE A 83 18.54 -23.45 6.38
CA ILE A 83 17.88 -22.14 6.23
C ILE A 83 18.64 -21.37 5.15
N TYR A 84 17.99 -21.13 4.02
CA TYR A 84 18.52 -20.28 2.96
C TYR A 84 18.25 -18.79 3.28
N PRO A 85 19.18 -17.87 2.97
CA PRO A 85 18.91 -16.45 3.07
C PRO A 85 17.78 -16.05 2.13
N THR A 86 16.99 -15.08 2.56
CA THR A 86 15.76 -14.64 1.89
C THR A 86 15.92 -13.21 1.39
N VAL A 87 15.78 -13.04 0.07
CA VAL A 87 15.76 -11.74 -0.58
C VAL A 87 14.30 -11.27 -0.68
N ILE A 88 13.99 -10.22 0.07
CA ILE A 88 12.69 -9.55 0.05
C ILE A 88 12.72 -8.49 -1.04
N ILE A 89 11.77 -8.57 -1.97
CA ILE A 89 11.55 -7.62 -3.05
C ILE A 89 10.22 -6.91 -2.75
N PRO A 90 10.24 -5.66 -2.27
CA PRO A 90 9.10 -5.09 -1.58
C PRO A 90 8.21 -4.25 -2.51
N GLY A 91 7.15 -3.66 -1.95
CA GLY A 91 6.21 -2.79 -2.67
C GLY A 91 6.64 -1.31 -2.76
N ILE A 92 5.74 -0.52 -3.36
CA ILE A 92 5.87 0.94 -3.54
C ILE A 92 6.21 1.68 -2.25
N SER A 93 5.57 1.34 -1.13
CA SER A 93 5.70 2.07 0.13
C SER A 93 7.05 1.83 0.83
N GLN A 94 7.81 0.82 0.37
CA GLN A 94 9.04 0.33 1.00
C GLN A 94 10.29 0.59 0.13
N SER A 95 10.16 0.60 -1.21
CA SER A 95 11.22 1.01 -2.15
C SER A 95 11.38 2.54 -2.17
N ILE A 96 11.82 3.13 -1.04
CA ILE A 96 11.95 4.57 -0.88
C ILE A 96 13.01 5.13 -1.84
N SER A 97 12.65 6.20 -2.53
CA SER A 97 13.54 6.98 -3.38
C SER A 97 13.57 8.44 -2.96
N TYR A 98 14.65 9.13 -3.31
CA TYR A 98 14.85 10.55 -3.07
C TYR A 98 15.37 11.26 -4.31
N LEU A 99 15.04 12.55 -4.45
CA LEU A 99 15.67 13.43 -5.43
C LEU A 99 17.07 13.79 -4.96
N ALA A 100 18.10 13.53 -5.77
CA ALA A 100 19.49 13.74 -5.41
C ALA A 100 20.13 14.93 -6.14
N ASP A 101 21.01 15.66 -5.44
CA ASP A 101 21.82 16.74 -6.01
C ASP A 101 22.95 16.21 -6.94
N GLU A 102 23.76 17.12 -7.50
CA GLU A 102 24.91 16.75 -8.36
C GLU A 102 25.97 15.90 -7.65
N ASN A 103 26.06 15.99 -6.33
CA ASN A 103 26.98 15.19 -5.50
C ASN A 103 26.36 13.84 -5.09
N GLY A 104 25.04 13.69 -5.24
CA GLY A 104 24.28 12.51 -4.90
C GLY A 104 23.60 12.52 -3.54
N ASN A 105 23.58 13.65 -2.82
CA ASN A 105 22.91 13.85 -1.53
C ASN A 105 21.41 14.14 -1.71
N PRO A 106 20.54 13.85 -0.73
CA PRO A 106 19.13 14.26 -0.77
C PRO A 106 18.94 15.76 -0.96
N VAL A 107 18.08 16.16 -1.90
CA VAL A 107 17.64 17.54 -2.06
C VAL A 107 16.63 17.88 -0.97
N VAL A 108 16.87 18.99 -0.27
CA VAL A 108 16.02 19.49 0.81
C VAL A 108 15.17 20.65 0.29
N ASN A 109 13.88 20.68 0.63
CA ASN A 109 12.96 21.75 0.24
C ASN A 109 13.07 22.98 1.15
N SER A 110 12.33 24.05 0.85
CA SER A 110 12.41 25.31 1.62
C SER A 110 11.87 25.20 3.06
N ASN A 111 11.14 24.12 3.39
CA ASN A 111 10.69 23.78 4.74
C ASN A 111 11.74 22.99 5.54
N GLY A 112 12.89 22.64 4.96
CA GLY A 112 13.92 21.82 5.59
C GLY A 112 13.67 20.30 5.54
N SER A 113 12.69 19.84 4.74
CA SER A 113 12.39 18.42 4.55
C SER A 113 13.07 17.85 3.32
N GLU A 114 13.62 16.63 3.40
CA GLU A 114 14.12 15.91 2.22
C GLU A 114 13.00 15.61 1.23
N LEU A 115 13.29 15.76 -0.07
CA LEU A 115 12.41 15.34 -1.15
C LEU A 115 12.57 13.83 -1.38
N SER A 116 11.97 13.05 -0.47
CA SER A 116 11.95 11.58 -0.49
C SER A 116 10.54 11.02 -0.31
N GLY A 117 10.34 9.77 -0.74
CA GLY A 117 9.03 9.12 -0.72
C GLY A 117 9.04 7.73 -1.35
N GLY A 118 7.86 7.11 -1.45
CA GLY A 118 7.66 5.94 -2.30
C GLY A 118 7.54 6.35 -3.77
N LEU A 119 6.44 5.97 -4.42
CA LEU A 119 6.20 6.30 -5.84
C LEU A 119 6.13 7.81 -6.12
N LEU A 120 5.61 8.59 -5.17
CA LEU A 120 5.36 10.02 -5.34
C LEU A 120 6.18 10.83 -4.32
N ILE A 121 6.96 11.77 -4.84
CA ILE A 121 7.75 12.76 -4.11
C ILE A 121 7.21 14.12 -4.51
N ILE A 122 6.49 14.78 -3.60
CA ILE A 122 5.85 16.08 -3.84
C ILE A 122 6.55 17.14 -2.99
N ASP A 123 6.95 18.24 -3.63
CA ASP A 123 7.49 19.40 -2.93
C ASP A 123 6.34 20.24 -2.35
N ASP A 124 5.93 19.91 -1.12
CA ASP A 124 4.81 20.55 -0.41
C ASP A 124 4.98 22.08 -0.29
N SER A 125 6.21 22.55 -0.19
CA SER A 125 6.56 23.98 -0.13
C SER A 125 6.20 24.76 -1.41
N LYS A 126 6.07 24.06 -2.55
CA LYS A 126 5.66 24.63 -3.84
C LYS A 126 4.16 24.53 -4.13
N LEU A 127 3.39 23.77 -3.33
CA LEU A 127 1.98 23.48 -3.60
C LEU A 127 1.14 24.77 -3.76
N VAL A 128 1.21 25.67 -2.77
CA VAL A 128 0.46 26.93 -2.76
C VAL A 128 0.87 27.86 -3.92
N PRO A 129 2.17 28.18 -4.16
CA PRO A 129 2.54 29.05 -5.27
C PRO A 129 2.25 28.47 -6.65
N VAL A 130 2.40 27.16 -6.88
CA VAL A 130 2.06 26.52 -8.17
C VAL A 130 0.55 26.68 -8.45
N ILE A 131 -0.29 26.33 -7.48
CA ILE A 131 -1.75 26.50 -7.57
C ILE A 131 -2.12 27.98 -7.82
N ALA A 132 -1.53 28.90 -7.07
CA ALA A 132 -1.84 30.33 -7.20
C ALA A 132 -1.46 30.89 -8.58
N ASN A 133 -0.28 30.51 -9.10
CA ASN A 133 0.22 30.96 -10.40
C ASN A 133 -0.64 30.41 -11.56
N ASN A 134 -1.00 29.13 -11.50
CA ASN A 134 -1.63 28.43 -12.62
C ASN A 134 -3.15 28.49 -12.61
N LEU A 135 -3.81 28.56 -11.43
CA LEU A 135 -5.27 28.46 -11.32
C LEU A 135 -5.99 29.77 -10.98
N ALA A 136 -5.39 30.71 -10.24
CA ALA A 136 -6.14 31.84 -9.68
C ALA A 136 -6.81 32.73 -10.75
N GLY A 137 -6.08 33.08 -11.81
CA GLY A 137 -6.60 33.87 -12.93
C GLY A 137 -7.64 33.12 -13.77
N PRO A 138 -7.32 31.92 -14.29
CA PRO A 138 -8.27 31.10 -15.05
C PRO A 138 -9.55 30.77 -14.30
N LEU A 139 -9.46 30.49 -12.99
CA LEU A 139 -10.61 30.24 -12.14
C LEU A 139 -11.57 31.42 -12.08
N VAL A 140 -11.07 32.60 -11.69
CA VAL A 140 -11.90 33.81 -11.58
C VAL A 140 -12.62 34.09 -12.89
N LYS A 141 -11.94 33.85 -14.02
CA LYS A 141 -12.55 33.94 -15.34
C LYS A 141 -13.65 32.90 -15.55
N ALA A 142 -13.39 31.61 -15.32
CA ALA A 142 -14.37 30.54 -15.50
C ALA A 142 -15.62 30.70 -14.62
N LEU A 143 -15.47 31.20 -13.38
CA LEU A 143 -16.58 31.54 -12.49
C LEU A 143 -17.43 32.69 -13.04
N ILE A 144 -16.81 33.74 -13.58
CA ILE A 144 -17.51 34.89 -14.17
C ILE A 144 -18.21 34.52 -15.49
N THR A 145 -17.55 33.75 -16.36
CA THR A 145 -18.07 33.36 -17.68
C THR A 145 -18.99 32.16 -17.64
N GLN A 146 -19.03 31.44 -16.51
CA GLN A 146 -19.70 30.13 -16.35
C GLN A 146 -19.33 29.19 -17.52
N SER A 147 -18.06 29.19 -17.93
CA SER A 147 -17.54 28.36 -19.03
C SER A 147 -16.02 28.41 -19.15
N ASP A 148 -15.43 27.31 -19.63
CA ASP A 148 -13.99 27.17 -19.96
C ASP A 148 -13.79 26.97 -21.48
N LYS A 149 -14.50 27.76 -22.30
CA LYS A 149 -14.51 27.57 -23.77
C LYS A 149 -13.20 27.89 -24.48
N ASP A 150 -12.31 28.62 -23.82
CA ASP A 150 -10.94 28.87 -24.27
C ASP A 150 -9.90 27.98 -23.56
N GLY A 151 -10.36 27.02 -22.74
CA GLY A 151 -9.52 26.01 -22.11
C GLY A 151 -8.51 26.54 -21.10
N MET A 152 -8.65 27.79 -20.65
CA MET A 152 -7.67 28.41 -19.74
C MET A 152 -7.63 27.73 -18.37
N LEU A 153 -8.78 27.27 -17.84
CA LEU A 153 -8.82 26.59 -16.56
C LEU A 153 -8.31 25.15 -16.70
N ALA A 154 -8.69 24.44 -17.77
CA ALA A 154 -8.12 23.14 -18.11
C ALA A 154 -6.59 23.19 -18.28
N ASP A 155 -6.05 24.14 -19.06
CA ASP A 155 -4.60 24.36 -19.23
C ASP A 155 -3.90 24.70 -17.91
N GLY A 156 -4.51 25.52 -17.05
CA GLY A 156 -4.02 25.79 -15.70
C GLY A 156 -3.97 24.53 -14.82
N VAL A 157 -4.98 23.67 -14.92
CA VAL A 157 -5.04 22.38 -14.19
C VAL A 157 -3.98 21.41 -14.71
N TYR A 158 -3.83 21.27 -16.03
CA TYR A 158 -2.77 20.47 -16.66
C TYR A 158 -1.39 20.92 -16.17
N LYS A 159 -1.10 22.23 -16.22
CA LYS A 159 0.18 22.79 -15.74
C LYS A 159 0.41 22.53 -14.26
N THR A 160 -0.62 22.73 -13.43
CA THR A 160 -0.55 22.44 -11.98
C THR A 160 -0.17 20.98 -11.75
N VAL A 161 -0.84 20.04 -12.41
CA VAL A 161 -0.58 18.60 -12.27
C VAL A 161 0.81 18.21 -12.79
N THR A 162 1.18 18.68 -13.99
CA THR A 162 2.50 18.37 -14.60
C THR A 162 3.66 18.93 -13.77
N GLU A 163 3.55 20.14 -13.19
CA GLU A 163 4.55 20.70 -12.28
C GLU A 163 4.68 19.93 -10.97
N LEU A 164 3.56 19.46 -10.39
CA LEU A 164 3.55 18.72 -9.13
C LEU A 164 4.18 17.33 -9.25
N PHE A 165 3.96 16.63 -10.37
CA PHE A 165 4.50 15.30 -10.64
C PHE A 165 5.83 15.32 -11.42
N ALA A 166 6.38 16.51 -11.71
CA ALA A 166 7.57 16.68 -12.55
C ALA A 166 8.79 15.87 -12.06
N ILE A 167 8.96 15.72 -10.74
CA ILE A 167 10.05 14.97 -10.12
C ILE A 167 10.06 13.49 -10.56
N GLN A 168 8.88 12.89 -10.81
CA GLN A 168 8.74 11.50 -11.25
C GLN A 168 8.81 11.34 -12.78
N SER A 169 8.97 12.42 -13.54
CA SER A 169 8.79 12.36 -14.99
C SER A 169 9.88 11.54 -15.71
N SER A 170 9.47 10.85 -16.78
CA SER A 170 10.36 10.10 -17.66
C SER A 170 10.43 10.73 -19.06
N ASN A 171 11.63 10.72 -19.64
CA ASN A 171 11.82 11.14 -21.03
C ASN A 171 11.36 10.06 -22.02
N LYS A 172 11.29 10.41 -23.31
CA LYS A 172 10.85 9.51 -24.40
C LYS A 172 11.66 8.21 -24.57
N HIS A 173 12.78 8.03 -23.87
CA HIS A 173 13.58 6.80 -23.86
C HIS A 173 13.28 5.89 -22.66
N GLY A 174 12.29 6.23 -21.82
CA GLY A 174 11.98 5.50 -20.60
C GLY A 174 13.09 5.57 -19.56
N LEU A 175 13.62 6.78 -19.34
CA LEU A 175 14.58 7.10 -18.30
C LEU A 175 14.07 8.31 -17.47
N PRO A 176 14.26 8.33 -16.14
CA PRO A 176 13.96 9.50 -15.32
C PRO A 176 14.60 10.78 -15.88
N THR A 177 13.87 11.89 -15.84
CA THR A 177 14.39 13.23 -16.19
C THR A 177 15.20 13.85 -15.05
N HIS A 178 14.93 13.41 -13.82
CA HIS A 178 15.57 13.86 -12.59
C HIS A 178 16.47 12.76 -12.01
N ASN A 179 17.46 13.18 -11.21
CA ASN A 179 18.39 12.29 -10.51
C ASN A 179 17.70 11.62 -9.30
N LEU A 180 16.80 10.67 -9.57
CA LEU A 180 16.15 9.86 -8.54
C LEU A 180 17.08 8.72 -8.11
N LYS A 181 17.27 8.58 -6.80
CA LYS A 181 18.03 7.47 -6.20
C LYS A 181 17.16 6.69 -5.24
N THR A 182 17.26 5.36 -5.29
CA THR A 182 16.58 4.45 -4.37
C THR A 182 17.51 4.11 -3.21
N VAL A 183 16.98 4.10 -1.98
CA VAL A 183 17.71 3.64 -0.79
C VAL A 183 17.95 2.14 -0.94
N SER A 184 19.20 1.67 -0.74
CA SER A 184 19.57 0.27 -0.94
C SER A 184 20.55 -0.21 0.13
N TYR A 185 20.48 -1.50 0.46
CA TYR A 185 21.22 -2.11 1.57
C TYR A 185 22.02 -3.31 1.08
N GLN A 186 23.35 -3.20 1.03
CA GLN A 186 24.25 -4.26 0.54
C GLN A 186 24.62 -5.27 1.65
N THR A 187 23.73 -5.48 2.61
CA THR A 187 23.92 -6.23 3.85
C THR A 187 22.60 -6.82 4.33
N SER A 188 22.64 -7.76 5.28
CA SER A 188 21.45 -8.33 5.92
C SER A 188 20.77 -7.31 6.83
N VAL A 189 19.53 -7.59 7.28
CA VAL A 189 18.82 -6.75 8.26
C VAL A 189 19.65 -6.56 9.54
N ALA A 190 20.38 -7.58 9.98
CA ALA A 190 21.26 -7.52 11.14
C ALA A 190 22.43 -6.52 10.99
N GLY A 191 22.84 -6.24 9.74
CA GLY A 191 23.92 -5.31 9.42
C GLY A 191 23.44 -3.91 9.01
N MET A 192 22.13 -3.63 9.07
CA MET A 192 21.59 -2.29 8.86
C MET A 192 21.94 -1.36 10.04
N SER A 193 21.83 -0.04 9.84
CA SER A 193 21.84 0.89 10.97
C SER A 193 20.59 0.69 11.84
N GLN A 194 20.63 1.15 13.09
CA GLN A 194 19.47 1.06 13.98
C GLN A 194 18.25 1.78 13.36
N ASP A 195 18.44 2.99 12.85
CA ASP A 195 17.37 3.79 12.22
C ASP A 195 16.77 3.08 10.99
N ASP A 196 17.61 2.46 10.15
CA ASP A 196 17.18 1.72 8.95
C ASP A 196 16.45 0.42 9.32
N ARG A 197 16.90 -0.28 10.37
CA ARG A 197 16.26 -1.51 10.87
C ARG A 197 14.92 -1.22 11.52
N ASP A 198 14.83 -0.16 12.32
CA ASP A 198 13.57 0.29 12.92
C ASP A 198 12.62 0.83 11.85
N TYR A 199 13.15 1.42 10.78
CA TYR A 199 12.38 1.73 9.58
C TYR A 199 11.87 0.46 8.88
N PHE A 200 12.71 -0.56 8.69
CA PHE A 200 12.34 -1.84 8.09
C PHE A 200 11.17 -2.49 8.85
N TYR A 201 11.30 -2.72 10.16
CA TYR A 201 10.25 -3.35 10.97
C TYR A 201 8.96 -2.52 11.03
N ARG A 202 9.06 -1.20 11.13
CA ARG A 202 7.90 -0.30 11.08
C ARG A 202 7.20 -0.31 9.71
N MET A 203 7.90 -0.66 8.63
CA MET A 203 7.30 -0.79 7.30
C MET A 203 6.76 -2.20 7.03
N ILE A 204 7.48 -3.23 7.47
CA ILE A 204 7.11 -4.64 7.32
C ILE A 204 7.38 -5.33 8.67
N PRO A 205 6.35 -5.60 9.50
CA PRO A 205 6.54 -6.19 10.82
C PRO A 205 6.85 -7.68 10.69
N MET A 206 8.10 -7.99 10.36
CA MET A 206 8.61 -9.32 10.09
C MET A 206 9.12 -10.06 11.33
N GLN A 207 8.80 -9.60 12.56
CA GLN A 207 9.31 -10.19 13.80
C GLN A 207 9.13 -11.72 13.83
N SER A 208 7.93 -12.23 13.51
CA SER A 208 7.68 -13.69 13.48
C SER A 208 8.41 -14.46 12.36
N ILE A 209 8.99 -13.76 11.38
CA ILE A 209 9.89 -14.36 10.37
C ILE A 209 11.32 -14.35 10.91
N THR A 210 11.77 -13.23 11.49
CA THR A 210 13.12 -13.12 12.07
C THR A 210 13.32 -14.01 13.29
N ASP A 211 12.27 -14.30 14.06
CA ASP A 211 12.30 -15.31 15.12
C ASP A 211 12.55 -16.73 14.59
N GLU A 212 12.17 -17.00 13.33
CA GLU A 212 12.33 -18.31 12.70
C GLU A 212 13.64 -18.47 11.90
N VAL A 213 14.12 -17.40 11.25
CA VAL A 213 15.30 -17.47 10.35
C VAL A 213 16.48 -16.59 10.77
N GLY A 214 16.29 -15.63 11.68
CA GLY A 214 17.28 -14.64 12.08
C GLY A 214 17.43 -13.47 11.10
N GLU A 215 17.64 -12.26 11.62
CA GLU A 215 17.91 -11.04 10.83
C GLU A 215 19.09 -11.21 9.85
N ASP A 216 20.10 -12.00 10.24
CA ASP A 216 21.27 -12.35 9.42
C ASP A 216 20.94 -13.04 8.10
N ASN A 217 19.75 -13.61 7.98
CA ASN A 217 19.29 -14.33 6.80
C ASN A 217 18.20 -13.56 6.03
N LEU A 218 17.84 -12.34 6.44
CA LEU A 218 16.94 -11.47 5.67
C LEU A 218 17.72 -10.36 4.97
N TYR A 219 17.37 -10.12 3.71
CA TYR A 219 17.96 -9.12 2.83
C TYR A 219 16.87 -8.35 2.10
N LEU A 220 17.08 -7.06 1.83
CA LEU A 220 16.07 -6.18 1.20
C LEU A 220 16.57 -5.60 -0.12
N TYR A 221 16.01 -6.08 -1.23
CA TYR A 221 16.25 -5.53 -2.55
C TYR A 221 15.18 -4.50 -2.93
N ALA A 222 15.41 -3.24 -2.52
CA ALA A 222 14.66 -2.10 -3.02
C ALA A 222 15.13 -1.68 -4.42
N PHE A 223 14.21 -1.19 -5.26
CA PHE A 223 14.44 -0.90 -6.68
C PHE A 223 13.78 0.41 -7.14
N PRO A 224 14.24 1.02 -8.25
CA PRO A 224 13.66 2.27 -8.76
C PRO A 224 12.19 2.13 -9.15
N LEU A 225 11.33 2.95 -8.53
CA LEU A 225 9.90 2.99 -8.83
C LEU A 225 9.57 3.80 -10.10
N ILE A 226 10.50 4.65 -10.54
CA ILE A 226 10.47 5.32 -11.85
C ILE A 226 11.68 4.78 -12.63
N GLY A 227 11.43 3.98 -13.66
CA GLY A 227 12.49 3.30 -14.38
C GLY A 227 12.02 2.08 -15.17
N ASP A 228 12.95 1.15 -15.39
CA ASP A 228 12.78 -0.05 -16.18
C ASP A 228 12.79 -1.31 -15.26
N PRO A 229 11.72 -2.12 -15.23
CA PRO A 229 11.70 -3.36 -14.45
C PRO A 229 12.72 -4.38 -14.94
N MET A 230 13.08 -4.36 -16.24
CA MET A 230 14.07 -5.29 -16.81
C MET A 230 15.49 -4.94 -16.33
N GLU A 231 15.83 -3.66 -16.17
CA GLU A 231 17.10 -3.26 -15.54
C GLU A 231 17.08 -3.54 -14.03
N SER A 232 15.95 -3.31 -13.37
CA SER A 232 15.76 -3.63 -11.96
C SER A 232 15.91 -5.13 -11.66
N ALA A 233 15.55 -6.00 -12.61
CA ALA A 233 15.76 -7.45 -12.53
C ALA A 233 17.21 -7.89 -12.73
N LYS A 234 18.03 -7.15 -13.50
CA LYS A 234 19.49 -7.39 -13.55
C LYS A 234 20.14 -7.02 -12.22
N GLY A 235 19.75 -5.88 -11.64
CA GLY A 235 20.19 -5.50 -10.30
C GLY A 235 19.81 -6.53 -9.23
N LEU A 236 18.63 -7.15 -9.35
CA LEU A 236 18.22 -8.25 -8.47
C LEU A 236 19.14 -9.46 -8.61
N ASN A 237 19.52 -9.84 -9.84
CA ASN A 237 20.48 -10.91 -10.05
C ASN A 237 21.82 -10.63 -9.36
N ASP A 238 22.38 -9.44 -9.56
CA ASP A 238 23.66 -9.05 -8.96
C ASP A 238 23.58 -9.05 -7.43
N TYR A 239 22.43 -8.62 -6.88
CA TYR A 239 22.14 -8.70 -5.46
C TYR A 239 22.05 -10.14 -4.94
N ILE A 240 21.40 -11.05 -5.68
CA ILE A 240 21.35 -12.48 -5.35
C ILE A 240 22.76 -13.08 -5.32
N GLN A 241 23.63 -12.76 -6.29
CA GLN A 241 25.02 -13.22 -6.28
C GLN A 241 25.81 -12.67 -5.09
N MET A 242 25.58 -11.40 -4.71
CA MET A 242 26.17 -10.81 -3.50
C MET A 242 25.73 -11.56 -2.24
N VAL A 243 24.42 -11.81 -2.06
CA VAL A 243 23.88 -12.53 -0.89
C VAL A 243 24.46 -13.95 -0.80
N LYS A 244 24.49 -14.67 -1.93
CA LYS A 244 25.11 -16.00 -2.02
C LYS A 244 26.58 -15.98 -1.60
N ALA A 245 27.35 -15.01 -2.08
CA ALA A 245 28.76 -14.85 -1.75
C ALA A 245 29.00 -14.49 -0.26
N GLN A 246 28.18 -13.61 0.32
CA GLN A 246 28.27 -13.23 1.74
C GLN A 246 27.95 -14.41 2.67
N LYS A 247 26.93 -15.21 2.32
CA LYS A 247 26.44 -16.31 3.17
C LYS A 247 27.09 -17.66 2.88
N GLY A 248 27.85 -17.79 1.79
CA GLY A 248 28.50 -19.04 1.39
C GLY A 248 27.51 -20.11 0.95
N VAL A 249 26.43 -19.72 0.27
CA VAL A 249 25.32 -20.62 -0.14
C VAL A 249 25.10 -20.62 -1.65
N ASP A 250 24.60 -21.75 -2.17
CA ASP A 250 24.29 -21.89 -3.59
C ASP A 250 22.97 -21.24 -4.01
N LYS A 251 22.06 -20.94 -3.06
CA LYS A 251 20.69 -20.48 -3.34
C LYS A 251 20.17 -19.47 -2.34
N VAL A 252 19.13 -18.75 -2.75
CA VAL A 252 18.30 -17.88 -1.90
C VAL A 252 16.83 -18.28 -1.97
N ASN A 253 16.06 -17.91 -0.95
CA ASN A 253 14.62 -17.78 -1.06
C ASN A 253 14.30 -16.37 -1.62
N ILE A 254 13.23 -16.23 -2.42
CA ILE A 254 12.68 -14.93 -2.80
C ILE A 254 11.31 -14.74 -2.13
N VAL A 255 11.09 -13.56 -1.55
CA VAL A 255 9.77 -13.09 -1.13
C VAL A 255 9.42 -11.86 -1.95
N THR A 256 8.33 -11.89 -2.71
CA THR A 256 7.81 -10.68 -3.37
C THR A 256 6.63 -10.13 -2.61
N ILE A 257 6.55 -8.80 -2.50
CA ILE A 257 5.41 -8.09 -1.89
C ILE A 257 4.93 -7.04 -2.88
N SER A 258 3.65 -7.03 -3.24
CA SER A 258 3.07 -6.00 -4.12
C SER A 258 3.88 -5.88 -5.43
N LEU A 259 4.34 -4.68 -5.80
CA LEU A 259 5.13 -4.41 -7.00
C LEU A 259 6.42 -5.25 -7.14
N GLY A 260 6.93 -5.86 -6.06
CA GLY A 260 8.05 -6.79 -6.16
C GLY A 260 7.79 -8.00 -7.08
N GLY A 261 6.52 -8.39 -7.26
CA GLY A 261 6.12 -9.43 -8.22
C GLY A 261 6.46 -9.07 -9.68
N THR A 262 6.40 -7.77 -10.00
CA THR A 262 6.76 -7.24 -11.31
C THR A 262 8.25 -7.42 -11.59
N ILE A 263 9.12 -7.23 -10.59
CA ILE A 263 10.57 -7.41 -10.73
C ILE A 263 10.95 -8.89 -10.81
N LEU A 264 10.28 -9.75 -10.04
CA LEU A 264 10.41 -11.21 -10.19
C LEU A 264 10.03 -11.66 -11.61
N THR A 265 8.95 -11.12 -12.16
CA THR A 265 8.47 -11.45 -13.51
C THR A 265 9.53 -11.14 -14.57
N ALA A 266 10.14 -9.95 -14.49
CA ALA A 266 11.25 -9.55 -15.35
C ALA A 266 12.50 -10.44 -15.15
N TYR A 267 12.85 -10.78 -13.89
CA TYR A 267 13.99 -11.65 -13.58
C TYR A 267 13.82 -13.05 -14.16
N LEU A 268 12.65 -13.66 -13.98
CA LEU A 268 12.40 -15.00 -14.50
C LEU A 268 12.53 -15.03 -16.04
N ASP A 269 12.00 -14.03 -16.76
CA ASP A 269 12.15 -14.01 -18.22
C ASP A 269 13.58 -13.76 -18.70
N LEU A 270 14.35 -12.90 -18.02
CA LEU A 270 15.75 -12.63 -18.35
C LEU A 270 16.67 -13.84 -18.14
N TYR A 271 16.36 -14.70 -17.17
CA TYR A 271 17.22 -15.83 -16.76
C TYR A 271 16.60 -17.21 -17.07
N LYS A 272 15.53 -17.29 -17.86
CA LYS A 272 14.80 -18.53 -18.18
C LYS A 272 15.66 -19.68 -18.71
N ASP A 273 16.65 -19.37 -19.53
CA ASP A 273 17.56 -20.37 -20.10
C ASP A 273 18.55 -20.97 -19.08
N THR A 274 18.59 -20.47 -17.84
CA THR A 274 19.49 -20.99 -16.79
C THR A 274 18.89 -22.13 -15.97
N GLY A 275 17.57 -22.30 -15.95
CA GLY A 275 16.88 -23.19 -15.02
C GLY A 275 16.87 -22.69 -13.56
N TYR A 276 17.13 -21.40 -13.34
CA TYR A 276 17.08 -20.71 -12.04
C TYR A 276 17.89 -21.41 -10.92
N PRO A 277 19.18 -21.71 -11.14
CA PRO A 277 19.99 -22.51 -10.21
C PRO A 277 20.15 -21.85 -8.84
N ASP A 278 20.04 -20.52 -8.79
CA ASP A 278 20.21 -19.66 -7.61
C ASP A 278 18.96 -19.58 -6.71
N ILE A 279 17.82 -20.08 -7.18
CA ILE A 279 16.54 -19.97 -6.46
C ILE A 279 16.25 -21.29 -5.74
N ASN A 280 15.86 -21.21 -4.47
CA ASN A 280 15.34 -22.33 -3.66
C ASN A 280 13.81 -22.38 -3.68
N ARG A 281 13.16 -21.23 -3.45
CA ARG A 281 11.70 -21.05 -3.54
C ARG A 281 11.33 -19.59 -3.76
N VAL A 282 10.08 -19.38 -4.15
CA VAL A 282 9.41 -18.08 -4.28
C VAL A 282 8.18 -18.07 -3.38
N VAL A 283 8.00 -17.01 -2.59
CA VAL A 283 6.77 -16.69 -1.87
C VAL A 283 6.25 -15.34 -2.37
N ASN A 284 5.16 -15.35 -3.11
CA ASN A 284 4.49 -14.15 -3.59
C ASN A 284 3.41 -13.73 -2.59
N VAL A 285 3.42 -12.47 -2.18
CA VAL A 285 2.49 -11.93 -1.18
C VAL A 285 1.81 -10.71 -1.78
N VAL A 286 0.50 -10.81 -2.05
CA VAL A 286 -0.31 -9.81 -2.77
C VAL A 286 0.42 -9.21 -3.98
N ALA A 287 1.09 -10.07 -4.75
CA ALA A 287 2.11 -9.67 -5.70
C ALA A 287 1.51 -9.19 -7.03
N CYS A 288 2.06 -8.11 -7.57
CA CYS A 288 1.69 -7.55 -8.88
C CYS A 288 2.35 -8.36 -10.01
N LEU A 289 1.78 -9.53 -10.31
CA LEU A 289 2.34 -10.47 -11.29
C LEU A 289 1.78 -10.26 -12.70
N ASN A 290 0.49 -9.90 -12.83
CA ASN A 290 -0.16 -9.57 -14.11
C ASN A 290 -0.75 -8.14 -14.10
N GLY A 291 -0.18 -7.20 -13.32
CA GLY A 291 -0.68 -5.83 -13.24
C GLY A 291 -1.92 -5.66 -12.35
N THR A 292 -2.63 -4.55 -12.53
CA THR A 292 -3.90 -4.21 -11.85
C THR A 292 -4.84 -3.50 -12.82
N ASP A 293 -6.13 -3.82 -12.78
CA ASP A 293 -7.13 -3.21 -13.66
C ASP A 293 -7.30 -1.70 -13.38
N VAL A 294 -6.87 -1.21 -12.20
CA VAL A 294 -6.69 0.24 -11.92
C VAL A 294 -5.83 0.93 -12.98
N MET A 295 -4.71 0.31 -13.38
CA MET A 295 -3.83 0.88 -14.41
C MET A 295 -4.41 0.70 -15.82
N GLY A 296 -5.15 -0.39 -16.05
CA GLY A 296 -5.99 -0.55 -17.24
C GLY A 296 -6.91 0.65 -17.43
N ASP A 297 -7.66 0.99 -16.39
CA ASP A 297 -8.63 2.07 -16.42
C ASP A 297 -8.01 3.47 -16.52
N PHE A 298 -6.85 3.73 -15.93
CA PHE A 298 -6.10 4.97 -16.17
C PHE A 298 -5.68 5.13 -17.63
N TYR A 299 -4.93 4.16 -18.18
CA TYR A 299 -4.45 4.23 -19.56
C TYR A 299 -5.63 4.31 -20.55
N LEU A 300 -6.71 3.58 -20.30
CA LEU A 300 -7.85 3.51 -21.19
C LEU A 300 -8.89 4.63 -20.95
N ARG A 301 -8.82 5.34 -19.80
CA ARG A 301 -9.75 6.36 -19.31
C ARG A 301 -11.16 5.84 -19.04
N LYS A 302 -11.23 4.69 -18.40
CA LYS A 302 -12.47 4.02 -18.02
C LYS A 302 -12.76 4.39 -16.55
N PHE A 303 -13.41 5.52 -16.33
CA PHE A 303 -13.74 6.02 -14.99
C PHE A 303 -15.25 5.94 -14.72
N ASN A 304 -15.62 5.60 -13.48
CA ASN A 304 -16.99 5.67 -12.99
C ASN A 304 -17.39 7.14 -12.74
N LEU A 305 -17.88 7.80 -13.79
CA LEU A 305 -18.39 9.17 -13.76
C LEU A 305 -19.92 9.23 -13.66
N ASP A 306 -20.54 8.20 -13.08
CA ASP A 306 -21.96 8.22 -12.74
C ASP A 306 -22.29 9.40 -11.81
N ASP A 307 -23.44 10.02 -12.00
CA ASP A 307 -23.80 11.25 -11.32
C ASP A 307 -24.09 11.06 -9.83
N GLN A 308 -24.54 9.88 -9.40
CA GLN A 308 -24.69 9.57 -7.99
C GLN A 308 -23.34 9.30 -7.34
N PHE A 309 -22.51 8.48 -7.98
CA PHE A 309 -21.20 8.15 -7.43
C PHE A 309 -20.26 9.35 -7.42
N PHE A 310 -19.97 9.97 -8.57
CA PHE A 310 -18.91 10.96 -8.69
C PHE A 310 -19.22 12.30 -8.01
N PHE A 311 -20.46 12.81 -8.17
CA PHE A 311 -20.90 14.09 -7.61
C PHE A 311 -21.60 13.98 -6.25
N GLY A 312 -21.70 12.77 -5.69
CA GLY A 312 -22.34 12.50 -4.40
C GLY A 312 -21.42 11.73 -3.47
N ASP A 313 -21.16 10.46 -3.80
CA ASP A 313 -20.58 9.51 -2.84
C ASP A 313 -19.03 9.53 -2.82
N PHE A 314 -18.37 9.85 -3.95
CA PHE A 314 -16.92 9.74 -4.12
C PHE A 314 -16.08 10.69 -3.25
N LEU A 315 -16.37 12.00 -3.28
CA LEU A 315 -15.60 12.98 -2.51
C LEU A 315 -15.76 12.82 -0.99
N PRO A 316 -16.96 12.55 -0.43
CA PRO A 316 -17.11 12.17 0.97
C PRO A 316 -16.34 10.88 1.33
N MET A 317 -16.36 9.87 0.47
CA MET A 317 -15.66 8.60 0.68
C MET A 317 -14.14 8.79 0.83
N ILE A 318 -13.49 9.55 -0.07
CA ILE A 318 -12.04 9.79 0.03
C ILE A 318 -11.66 10.71 1.20
N MET A 319 -12.54 11.66 1.57
CA MET A 319 -12.31 12.51 2.73
C MET A 319 -12.41 11.73 4.03
N LYS A 320 -13.34 10.78 4.10
CA LYS A 320 -13.52 9.90 5.25
C LYS A 320 -12.31 9.01 5.53
N GLU A 321 -11.65 8.48 4.50
CA GLU A 321 -10.38 7.74 4.64
C GLU A 321 -9.24 8.65 5.15
N SER A 322 -9.15 9.85 4.60
CA SER A 322 -8.07 10.81 4.88
C SER A 322 -8.14 11.47 6.27
N ASN A 323 -9.36 11.76 6.77
CA ASN A 323 -9.57 12.55 7.99
C ASN A 323 -10.61 12.00 8.99
N GLY A 324 -11.32 10.91 8.67
CA GLY A 324 -12.36 10.30 9.52
C GLY A 324 -13.81 10.65 9.13
N TYR A 325 -14.03 11.74 8.38
CA TYR A 325 -15.36 12.28 8.10
C TYR A 325 -15.59 12.68 6.64
N GLY A 326 -16.79 12.44 6.12
CA GLY A 326 -17.21 12.85 4.78
C GLY A 326 -17.50 14.35 4.63
N THR A 327 -17.53 15.11 5.73
CA THR A 327 -17.96 16.52 5.81
C THR A 327 -17.34 17.42 4.74
N LEU A 328 -16.02 17.37 4.56
CA LEU A 328 -15.34 18.18 3.56
C LEU A 328 -15.73 17.77 2.13
N GLY A 329 -15.94 16.48 1.88
CA GLY A 329 -16.39 15.98 0.58
C GLY A 329 -17.77 16.50 0.19
N TYR A 330 -18.72 16.51 1.14
CA TYR A 330 -20.05 17.09 0.91
C TYR A 330 -19.98 18.60 0.63
N ILE A 331 -19.09 19.35 1.30
CA ILE A 331 -18.85 20.76 1.01
C ILE A 331 -18.30 20.95 -0.41
N ILE A 332 -17.40 20.07 -0.87
CA ILE A 332 -16.84 20.12 -2.22
C ILE A 332 -17.91 19.78 -3.27
N ASN A 333 -18.78 18.79 -3.04
CA ASN A 333 -19.91 18.47 -3.93
C ASN A 333 -20.80 19.72 -4.18
N ILE A 334 -21.17 20.43 -3.11
CA ILE A 334 -21.94 21.67 -3.19
C ILE A 334 -21.16 22.76 -3.94
N ALA A 335 -19.86 22.90 -3.65
CA ALA A 335 -19.00 23.89 -4.29
C ALA A 335 -18.89 23.64 -5.81
N LEU A 336 -18.67 22.39 -6.23
CA LEU A 336 -18.56 22.01 -7.65
C LEU A 336 -19.73 22.49 -8.50
N LYS A 337 -20.95 22.53 -7.92
CA LYS A 337 -22.16 23.01 -8.60
C LYS A 337 -22.14 24.50 -8.97
N ILE A 338 -21.17 25.28 -8.49
CA ILE A 338 -20.94 26.67 -8.95
C ILE A 338 -20.43 26.71 -10.40
N MET A 339 -19.90 25.59 -10.92
CA MET A 339 -19.48 25.45 -12.32
C MET A 339 -20.44 24.55 -13.12
N PRO A 340 -20.60 24.79 -14.44
CA PRO A 340 -21.28 23.86 -15.34
C PRO A 340 -20.61 22.49 -15.37
N LYS A 341 -21.39 21.42 -15.55
CA LYS A 341 -20.89 20.03 -15.66
C LYS A 341 -19.77 19.87 -16.70
N SER A 342 -19.89 20.58 -17.82
CA SER A 342 -18.91 20.56 -18.91
C SER A 342 -17.55 21.15 -18.53
N VAL A 343 -17.50 22.13 -17.62
CA VAL A 343 -16.24 22.69 -17.09
C VAL A 343 -15.57 21.67 -16.17
N ILE A 344 -16.35 20.98 -15.34
CA ILE A 344 -15.84 19.96 -14.41
C ILE A 344 -15.22 18.79 -15.18
N TYR A 345 -15.85 18.33 -16.27
CA TYR A 345 -15.25 17.31 -17.13
C TYR A 345 -14.03 17.83 -17.93
N SER A 346 -13.98 19.12 -18.28
CA SER A 346 -12.80 19.73 -18.93
C SER A 346 -11.58 19.66 -18.00
N ILE A 347 -11.72 20.12 -16.74
CA ILE A 347 -10.63 20.08 -15.76
C ILE A 347 -10.25 18.66 -15.34
N LEU A 348 -11.22 17.74 -15.23
CA LEU A 348 -10.93 16.33 -14.94
C LEU A 348 -10.12 15.69 -16.07
N THR A 349 -10.47 15.97 -17.33
CA THR A 349 -9.73 15.49 -18.49
C THR A 349 -8.29 16.01 -18.47
N ALA A 350 -8.11 17.32 -18.23
CA ALA A 350 -6.79 17.95 -18.16
C ALA A 350 -5.94 17.46 -16.97
N ALA A 351 -6.56 17.11 -15.85
CA ALA A 351 -5.88 16.49 -14.71
C ALA A 351 -5.37 15.09 -15.06
N VAL A 352 -6.20 14.28 -15.72
CA VAL A 352 -5.82 12.93 -16.19
C VAL A 352 -4.78 13.01 -17.31
N ASP A 353 -4.87 13.98 -18.22
CA ASP A 353 -3.84 14.29 -19.22
C ASP A 353 -2.49 14.54 -18.53
N GLY A 354 -2.46 15.45 -17.55
CA GLY A 354 -1.24 15.83 -16.84
C GLY A 354 -0.60 14.67 -16.07
N ILE A 355 -1.39 13.79 -15.45
CA ILE A 355 -0.90 12.57 -14.78
C ILE A 355 -0.31 11.61 -15.82
N ILE A 356 -1.06 11.31 -16.90
CA ILE A 356 -0.62 10.32 -17.90
C ILE A 356 0.67 10.79 -18.59
N ASP A 357 0.70 12.03 -19.08
CA ASP A 357 1.84 12.58 -19.84
C ASP A 357 3.12 12.67 -18.99
N THR A 358 2.98 13.05 -17.72
CA THR A 358 4.13 13.29 -16.83
C THR A 358 4.65 12.00 -16.20
N LEU A 359 3.75 11.21 -15.61
CA LEU A 359 4.09 10.12 -14.70
C LEU A 359 4.11 8.76 -15.40
N MET A 360 3.11 8.49 -16.24
CA MET A 360 2.81 7.12 -16.68
C MET A 360 3.36 6.80 -18.09
N LEU A 361 3.02 7.63 -19.07
CA LEU A 361 3.15 7.34 -20.50
C LEU A 361 4.58 6.94 -20.91
N ASN A 362 5.57 7.64 -20.36
CA ASN A 362 6.98 7.43 -20.67
C ASN A 362 7.71 6.49 -19.70
N CYS A 363 7.06 5.99 -18.64
CA CYS A 363 7.74 5.22 -17.61
C CYS A 363 7.44 3.71 -17.74
N PRO A 364 8.43 2.86 -18.10
CA PRO A 364 8.21 1.43 -18.27
C PRO A 364 7.61 0.74 -17.04
N GLN A 365 7.98 1.17 -15.82
CA GLN A 365 7.43 0.63 -14.58
C GLN A 365 5.90 0.82 -14.45
N PHE A 366 5.29 1.85 -15.03
CA PHE A 366 3.83 2.03 -15.02
C PHE A 366 3.13 1.17 -16.08
N TRP A 367 3.73 1.03 -17.27
CA TRP A 367 3.28 0.06 -18.27
C TRP A 367 3.40 -1.39 -17.77
N ALA A 368 4.36 -1.67 -16.88
CA ALA A 368 4.52 -2.97 -16.26
C ALA A 368 3.37 -3.34 -15.30
N MET A 369 2.68 -2.34 -14.74
CA MET A 369 1.47 -2.53 -13.93
C MET A 369 0.19 -2.69 -14.78
N LEU A 370 0.25 -2.51 -16.10
CA LEU A 370 -0.90 -2.69 -16.99
C LEU A 370 -1.20 -4.18 -17.20
N PRO A 371 -2.44 -4.66 -17.03
CA PRO A 371 -2.77 -6.06 -17.27
C PRO A 371 -2.53 -6.50 -18.71
N SER A 372 -2.13 -7.76 -18.89
CA SER A 372 -1.62 -8.25 -20.17
C SER A 372 -2.68 -8.31 -21.28
N ASP A 373 -3.95 -8.44 -20.93
CA ASP A 373 -5.11 -8.37 -21.82
C ASP A 373 -5.47 -6.91 -22.22
N ARG A 374 -5.16 -5.93 -21.35
CA ARG A 374 -5.32 -4.48 -21.61
C ARG A 374 -4.18 -3.89 -22.45
N PHE A 375 -3.02 -4.55 -22.51
CA PHE A 375 -1.81 -4.01 -23.14
C PHE A 375 -2.00 -3.60 -24.60
N GLU A 376 -2.62 -4.45 -25.43
CA GLU A 376 -2.83 -4.13 -26.85
C GLU A 376 -3.87 -3.01 -27.05
N GLU A 377 -4.90 -2.90 -26.19
CA GLU A 377 -5.85 -1.77 -26.23
C GLU A 377 -5.15 -0.44 -25.92
N ALA A 378 -4.25 -0.42 -24.93
CA ALA A 378 -3.45 0.75 -24.60
C ALA A 378 -2.40 1.06 -25.69
N LYS A 379 -1.75 0.04 -26.24
CA LYS A 379 -0.77 0.17 -27.34
C LYS A 379 -1.38 0.78 -28.60
N VAL A 380 -2.63 0.43 -28.94
CA VAL A 380 -3.39 1.07 -30.03
C VAL A 380 -3.71 2.53 -29.70
N LYS A 381 -4.04 2.85 -28.44
CA LYS A 381 -4.35 4.22 -28.00
C LYS A 381 -3.14 5.14 -27.98
N TYR A 382 -1.94 4.60 -27.74
CA TYR A 382 -0.66 5.31 -27.65
C TYR A 382 0.34 4.84 -28.72
N ASP A 383 -0.17 4.55 -29.93
CA ASP A 383 0.58 3.95 -31.04
C ASP A 383 1.80 4.76 -31.51
N PHE A 384 1.81 6.07 -31.25
CA PHE A 384 2.96 6.95 -31.46
C PHE A 384 4.22 6.49 -30.72
N ILE A 385 4.12 5.77 -29.59
CA ILE A 385 5.28 5.20 -28.90
C ILE A 385 6.01 4.16 -29.78
N TRP A 386 5.29 3.47 -30.66
CA TRP A 386 5.85 2.49 -31.59
C TRP A 386 6.11 3.05 -33.00
N THR A 387 5.51 4.18 -33.37
CA THR A 387 5.59 4.74 -34.73
C THR A 387 6.40 6.04 -34.85
N ASP A 388 6.54 6.85 -33.80
CA ASP A 388 7.42 8.04 -33.77
C ASP A 388 8.86 7.62 -33.39
N PRO A 389 9.87 7.83 -34.27
CA PRO A 389 11.26 7.46 -34.00
C PRO A 389 11.87 8.05 -32.72
N THR A 390 11.29 9.10 -32.12
CA THR A 390 11.77 9.66 -30.85
C THR A 390 11.51 8.75 -29.64
N TYR A 391 10.68 7.71 -29.77
CA TYR A 391 10.40 6.71 -28.74
C TYR A 391 11.10 5.35 -28.95
N HIS A 392 12.04 5.26 -29.90
CA HIS A 392 12.69 4.00 -30.30
C HIS A 392 13.40 3.21 -29.17
N LEU A 393 13.67 3.83 -28.01
CA LEU A 393 14.21 3.15 -26.83
C LEU A 393 13.15 2.81 -25.77
N LEU A 394 11.95 3.41 -25.83
CA LEU A 394 10.84 3.11 -24.92
C LEU A 394 10.08 1.87 -25.38
N ALA A 395 9.57 1.86 -26.62
CA ALA A 395 8.76 0.75 -27.14
C ALA A 395 9.37 -0.66 -26.91
N PRO A 396 10.68 -0.90 -27.16
CA PRO A 396 11.29 -2.21 -26.90
C PRO A 396 11.28 -2.63 -25.42
N LYS A 397 11.34 -1.68 -24.47
CA LYS A 397 11.24 -1.98 -23.03
C LYS A 397 9.83 -2.42 -22.66
N LEU A 398 8.82 -1.75 -23.22
CA LEU A 398 7.41 -2.06 -23.01
C LEU A 398 7.08 -3.46 -23.55
N ASP A 399 7.49 -3.75 -24.79
CA ASP A 399 7.28 -5.07 -25.42
C ASP A 399 8.07 -6.18 -24.70
N ALA A 400 9.28 -5.89 -24.20
CA ALA A 400 10.07 -6.85 -23.42
C ALA A 400 9.38 -7.23 -22.11
N PHE A 401 8.85 -6.26 -21.34
CA PHE A 401 8.15 -6.58 -20.11
C PHE A 401 6.78 -7.24 -20.36
N GLN A 402 6.05 -6.86 -21.40
CA GLN A 402 4.85 -7.58 -21.82
C GLN A 402 5.17 -9.04 -22.15
N THR A 403 6.28 -9.30 -22.84
CA THR A 403 6.77 -10.66 -23.11
C THR A 403 7.08 -11.42 -21.82
N ALA A 404 7.69 -10.77 -20.83
CA ALA A 404 7.99 -11.38 -19.53
C ALA A 404 6.72 -11.80 -18.76
N LYS A 405 5.66 -10.97 -18.76
CA LYS A 405 4.35 -11.34 -18.18
C LYS A 405 3.72 -12.53 -18.90
N LEU A 406 3.72 -12.53 -20.24
CA LEU A 406 3.13 -13.62 -21.03
C LEU A 406 3.85 -14.96 -20.78
N ASN A 407 5.16 -14.95 -20.55
CA ASN A 407 5.96 -16.13 -20.26
C ASN A 407 5.95 -16.54 -18.77
N LEU A 408 5.33 -15.77 -17.87
CA LEU A 408 5.51 -15.92 -16.42
C LEU A 408 5.11 -17.31 -15.90
N VAL A 409 3.97 -17.84 -16.32
CA VAL A 409 3.49 -19.17 -15.88
C VAL A 409 4.41 -20.28 -16.38
N ASP A 410 4.89 -20.20 -17.62
CA ASP A 410 5.85 -21.17 -18.19
C ASP A 410 7.20 -21.10 -17.46
N ASN A 411 7.67 -19.89 -17.15
CA ASN A 411 8.89 -19.67 -16.39
C ASN A 411 8.78 -20.22 -14.95
N LEU A 412 7.65 -20.04 -14.27
CA LEU A 412 7.38 -20.64 -12.96
C LEU A 412 7.23 -22.17 -13.04
N ASN A 413 6.68 -22.71 -14.13
CA ASN A 413 6.65 -24.15 -14.39
C ASN A 413 8.07 -24.72 -14.53
N VAL A 414 9.00 -24.05 -15.21
CA VAL A 414 10.41 -24.45 -15.28
C VAL A 414 11.06 -24.46 -13.89
N LEU A 415 10.75 -23.47 -13.05
CA LEU A 415 11.22 -23.39 -11.67
C LEU A 415 10.68 -24.56 -10.81
N MET A 416 9.37 -24.81 -10.83
CA MET A 416 8.71 -25.92 -10.11
C MET A 416 9.24 -27.29 -10.56
N ASN A 417 9.33 -27.53 -11.86
CA ASN A 417 9.87 -28.78 -12.43
C ASN A 417 11.35 -29.02 -12.07
N SER A 418 12.07 -28.00 -11.64
CA SER A 418 13.45 -28.09 -11.12
C SER A 418 13.53 -28.44 -9.62
N GLY A 419 12.41 -28.88 -9.02
CA GLY A 419 12.30 -29.23 -7.60
C GLY A 419 12.38 -28.02 -6.69
N ARG A 420 11.76 -26.91 -7.09
CA ARG A 420 11.59 -25.69 -6.30
C ARG A 420 10.12 -25.53 -5.93
N LEU A 421 9.85 -24.62 -5.01
CA LEU A 421 8.50 -24.27 -4.61
C LEU A 421 8.16 -22.83 -5.01
N VAL A 422 6.93 -22.63 -5.45
CA VAL A 422 6.30 -21.34 -5.70
C VAL A 422 5.03 -21.32 -4.87
N HIS A 423 4.82 -20.27 -4.09
CA HIS A 423 3.64 -20.07 -3.26
C HIS A 423 3.03 -18.70 -3.54
N ASN A 424 1.70 -18.60 -3.54
CA ASN A 424 0.99 -17.33 -3.64
C ASN A 424 0.10 -17.14 -2.40
N VAL A 425 0.21 -15.99 -1.75
CA VAL A 425 -0.64 -15.57 -0.63
C VAL A 425 -1.37 -14.30 -1.05
N ALA A 426 -2.69 -14.38 -1.20
CA ALA A 426 -3.49 -13.34 -1.84
C ALA A 426 -4.69 -12.89 -0.98
N GLY A 427 -5.10 -11.64 -1.16
CA GLY A 427 -6.33 -11.09 -0.60
C GLY A 427 -7.43 -11.02 -1.65
N TYR A 428 -8.68 -11.23 -1.22
CA TYR A 428 -9.86 -11.14 -2.10
C TYR A 428 -11.06 -10.59 -1.33
N GLY A 429 -12.17 -10.36 -2.03
CA GLY A 429 -13.46 -9.95 -1.48
C GLY A 429 -13.66 -8.44 -1.39
N LEU A 430 -12.72 -7.64 -1.90
CA LEU A 430 -12.78 -6.17 -1.90
C LEU A 430 -12.83 -5.62 -3.34
N ASP A 431 -13.45 -4.45 -3.49
CA ASP A 431 -13.27 -3.57 -4.65
C ASP A 431 -12.36 -2.37 -4.29
N TYR A 432 -12.07 -1.50 -5.25
CA TYR A 432 -11.15 -0.38 -5.03
C TYR A 432 -11.75 0.81 -4.25
N SER A 433 -13.01 0.72 -3.79
CA SER A 433 -13.73 1.80 -3.07
C SER A 433 -13.74 1.63 -1.55
N VAL A 434 -13.18 0.54 -1.02
CA VAL A 434 -13.20 0.22 0.40
C VAL A 434 -11.82 0.35 1.07
N GLN A 435 -11.81 0.83 2.31
CA GLN A 435 -10.62 0.96 3.17
C GLN A 435 -9.58 1.99 2.65
N ASP A 436 -8.31 1.84 3.05
CA ASP A 436 -7.19 2.67 2.57
C ASP A 436 -7.13 2.70 1.03
N TYR A 437 -6.80 3.86 0.46
CA TYR A 437 -6.68 4.11 -0.98
C TYR A 437 -8.00 4.07 -1.79
N ASN A 438 -9.16 4.19 -1.13
CA ASN A 438 -10.49 4.20 -1.77
C ASN A 438 -10.72 5.25 -2.88
N PHE A 439 -9.78 6.18 -3.11
CA PHE A 439 -9.78 7.06 -4.27
C PHE A 439 -9.67 6.30 -5.60
N PHE A 440 -9.20 5.05 -5.60
CA PHE A 440 -9.27 4.17 -6.78
C PHE A 440 -10.69 3.67 -7.08
N GLY A 441 -11.67 3.87 -6.19
CA GLY A 441 -13.08 3.52 -6.44
C GLY A 441 -13.71 4.25 -7.65
N VAL A 442 -13.05 5.30 -8.18
CA VAL A 442 -13.44 5.97 -9.43
C VAL A 442 -13.04 5.21 -10.70
N MET A 443 -12.27 4.11 -10.60
CA MET A 443 -12.04 3.23 -11.75
C MET A 443 -13.31 2.45 -12.09
N MET A 444 -13.62 2.27 -13.37
CA MET A 444 -14.77 1.47 -13.82
C MET A 444 -14.72 0.04 -13.32
N SER A 445 -13.54 -0.58 -13.28
CA SER A 445 -13.34 -1.95 -12.82
C SER A 445 -13.66 -2.15 -11.34
N SER A 446 -13.78 -1.10 -10.53
CA SER A 446 -14.40 -1.19 -9.19
C SER A 446 -15.81 -1.81 -9.24
N GLN A 447 -16.50 -1.72 -10.38
CA GLN A 447 -17.82 -2.30 -10.57
C GLN A 447 -17.81 -3.80 -10.91
N THR A 448 -16.66 -4.39 -11.22
CA THR A 448 -16.52 -5.78 -11.72
C THR A 448 -15.41 -6.60 -11.03
N THR A 449 -14.42 -5.95 -10.42
CA THR A 449 -13.24 -6.58 -9.80
C THR A 449 -13.57 -7.41 -8.55
N ASN A 450 -12.65 -8.30 -8.21
CA ASN A 450 -12.51 -8.94 -6.91
C ASN A 450 -11.01 -8.91 -6.57
N SER A 451 -10.64 -8.22 -5.50
CA SER A 451 -9.26 -7.76 -5.26
C SER A 451 -8.95 -7.69 -3.77
N ASP A 452 -7.70 -7.32 -3.46
CA ASP A 452 -7.27 -6.84 -2.14
C ASP A 452 -7.48 -5.31 -1.94
N ALA A 453 -8.38 -4.72 -2.73
CA ALA A 453 -8.63 -3.28 -2.95
C ALA A 453 -7.59 -2.54 -3.80
N ILE A 454 -6.50 -3.18 -4.26
CA ILE A 454 -5.49 -2.58 -5.16
C ILE A 454 -5.17 -3.48 -6.36
N ILE A 455 -4.99 -4.77 -6.13
CA ILE A 455 -4.59 -5.76 -7.13
C ILE A 455 -5.63 -6.88 -7.21
N ASP A 456 -6.06 -7.15 -8.42
CA ASP A 456 -7.06 -8.16 -8.77
C ASP A 456 -6.59 -9.58 -8.41
N ILE A 457 -7.54 -10.43 -8.01
CA ILE A 457 -7.23 -11.77 -7.51
C ILE A 457 -6.59 -12.66 -8.58
N ASP A 458 -6.98 -12.53 -9.85
CA ASP A 458 -6.38 -13.26 -10.96
C ASP A 458 -4.91 -12.86 -11.20
N SER A 459 -4.55 -11.60 -10.93
CA SER A 459 -3.17 -11.14 -10.99
C SER A 459 -2.34 -11.73 -9.86
N THR A 460 -2.82 -11.66 -8.61
CA THR A 460 -2.07 -12.15 -7.44
C THR A 460 -1.96 -13.67 -7.35
N THR A 461 -2.88 -14.43 -7.96
CA THR A 461 -2.84 -15.91 -7.98
C THR A 461 -2.42 -16.53 -9.31
N LEU A 462 -2.26 -15.72 -10.37
CA LEU A 462 -2.05 -16.18 -11.76
C LEU A 462 -3.24 -17.00 -12.31
N GLY A 463 -4.41 -16.36 -12.40
CA GLY A 463 -5.54 -16.85 -13.21
C GLY A 463 -6.73 -17.42 -12.45
N ALA A 464 -6.92 -17.11 -11.16
CA ALA A 464 -8.15 -17.50 -10.47
C ALA A 464 -9.38 -16.87 -11.13
N THR A 465 -10.47 -17.63 -11.21
CA THR A 465 -11.74 -17.16 -11.76
C THR A 465 -12.58 -16.56 -10.65
N TYR A 466 -13.11 -15.36 -10.87
CA TYR A 466 -13.85 -14.63 -9.84
C TYR A 466 -15.15 -14.01 -10.35
N ALA A 467 -16.11 -13.88 -9.44
CA ALA A 467 -17.21 -12.95 -9.53
C ALA A 467 -16.82 -11.65 -8.80
N LYS A 468 -17.49 -10.54 -9.13
CA LYS A 468 -17.30 -9.24 -8.48
C LYS A 468 -17.34 -9.38 -6.95
N ALA A 469 -16.51 -8.63 -6.23
CA ALA A 469 -16.60 -8.48 -4.77
C ALA A 469 -18.05 -8.29 -4.30
N GLY A 470 -18.44 -9.03 -3.26
CA GLY A 470 -19.81 -9.07 -2.73
C GLY A 470 -20.83 -9.87 -3.56
N THR A 471 -20.40 -10.60 -4.60
CA THR A 471 -21.26 -11.47 -5.43
C THR A 471 -20.69 -12.89 -5.55
N VAL A 472 -21.55 -13.85 -5.94
CA VAL A 472 -21.17 -15.26 -6.12
C VAL A 472 -20.92 -15.59 -7.59
N LEU A 473 -20.05 -16.55 -7.85
CA LEU A 473 -19.88 -17.17 -9.16
C LEU A 473 -21.18 -17.86 -9.61
N PRO A 474 -21.42 -17.99 -10.93
CA PRO A 474 -22.57 -18.72 -11.44
C PRO A 474 -22.45 -20.23 -11.14
N ASP A 475 -23.60 -20.90 -11.00
CA ASP A 475 -23.74 -22.33 -10.70
C ASP A 475 -22.86 -23.25 -11.58
N GLU A 476 -22.70 -22.89 -12.85
CA GLU A 476 -21.89 -23.63 -13.84
C GLU A 476 -20.38 -23.64 -13.53
N ILE A 477 -19.90 -22.71 -12.70
CA ILE A 477 -18.54 -22.70 -12.14
C ILE A 477 -18.55 -23.30 -10.74
N LEU A 478 -19.48 -22.87 -9.87
CA LEU A 478 -19.58 -23.34 -8.47
C LEU A 478 -19.69 -24.87 -8.35
N PHE A 479 -20.41 -25.52 -9.27
CA PHE A 479 -20.68 -26.96 -9.25
C PHE A 479 -19.91 -27.72 -10.35
N ARG A 480 -18.88 -27.09 -10.93
CA ARG A 480 -17.97 -27.74 -11.87
C ARG A 480 -17.12 -28.80 -11.14
N ASP A 481 -16.99 -29.97 -11.74
CA ASP A 481 -16.11 -31.02 -11.20
C ASP A 481 -14.66 -30.52 -11.10
N GLY A 482 -14.02 -30.72 -9.94
CA GLY A 482 -12.69 -30.20 -9.63
C GLY A 482 -12.60 -28.70 -9.32
N ALA A 483 -13.70 -27.96 -9.17
CA ALA A 483 -13.67 -26.57 -8.68
C ALA A 483 -13.13 -26.49 -7.23
N ILE A 484 -12.35 -25.45 -6.92
CA ILE A 484 -11.78 -25.19 -5.59
C ILE A 484 -12.27 -23.80 -5.18
N VAL A 485 -13.48 -23.78 -4.61
CA VAL A 485 -14.25 -22.56 -4.41
C VAL A 485 -14.09 -22.02 -2.98
N SER A 486 -13.90 -20.71 -2.89
CA SER A 486 -13.90 -19.93 -1.65
C SER A 486 -15.21 -20.06 -0.85
N PRO A 487 -15.19 -19.90 0.49
CA PRO A 487 -16.38 -20.08 1.34
C PRO A 487 -17.56 -19.15 1.05
N ASP A 488 -17.32 -17.97 0.44
CA ASP A 488 -18.35 -17.03 0.02
C ASP A 488 -18.84 -17.25 -1.42
N GLY A 489 -18.25 -18.19 -2.16
CA GLY A 489 -18.58 -18.50 -3.54
C GLY A 489 -18.08 -17.48 -4.57
N SER A 490 -17.25 -16.49 -4.19
CA SER A 490 -16.86 -15.40 -5.10
C SER A 490 -15.62 -15.70 -5.95
N VAL A 491 -14.79 -16.67 -5.58
CA VAL A 491 -13.54 -17.07 -6.26
C VAL A 491 -13.43 -18.59 -6.37
N ASP A 492 -13.03 -19.09 -7.54
CA ASP A 492 -12.59 -20.46 -7.82
C ASP A 492 -11.11 -20.43 -8.22
N ILE A 493 -10.26 -21.06 -7.41
CA ILE A 493 -8.80 -21.12 -7.65
C ILE A 493 -8.38 -22.32 -8.49
N SER A 494 -9.27 -23.24 -8.88
CA SER A 494 -8.87 -24.38 -9.72
C SER A 494 -8.43 -23.99 -11.15
N THR A 495 -8.59 -22.73 -11.52
CA THR A 495 -8.11 -22.14 -12.79
C THR A 495 -6.78 -21.40 -12.67
N CYS A 496 -6.27 -21.17 -11.46
CA CYS A 496 -4.99 -20.47 -11.28
C CYS A 496 -3.78 -21.40 -11.40
N ALA A 497 -2.58 -20.83 -11.49
CA ALA A 497 -1.35 -21.61 -11.41
C ALA A 497 -1.12 -22.15 -9.99
N PHE A 498 -0.74 -23.43 -9.88
CA PHE A 498 -0.33 -24.11 -8.64
C PHE A 498 -1.35 -24.01 -7.48
N PRO A 499 -2.64 -24.34 -7.67
CA PRO A 499 -3.69 -24.15 -6.66
C PRO A 499 -3.38 -24.82 -5.31
N GLU A 500 -2.64 -25.92 -5.30
CA GLU A 500 -2.13 -26.61 -4.11
C GLU A 500 -1.13 -25.80 -3.28
N ASN A 501 -0.66 -24.65 -3.80
CA ASN A 501 0.28 -23.73 -3.18
C ASN A 501 -0.27 -22.28 -3.11
N VAL A 502 -1.60 -22.09 -3.22
CA VAL A 502 -2.26 -20.79 -3.08
C VAL A 502 -3.07 -20.72 -1.79
N TRP A 503 -2.86 -19.65 -1.01
CA TRP A 503 -3.66 -19.30 0.17
C TRP A 503 -4.42 -17.99 -0.05
N LEU A 504 -5.72 -18.01 0.22
CA LEU A 504 -6.60 -16.85 0.10
C LEU A 504 -7.07 -16.34 1.46
N PHE A 505 -6.99 -15.02 1.66
CA PHE A 505 -7.48 -14.33 2.86
C PHE A 505 -8.67 -13.42 2.49
N GLY A 506 -9.87 -13.79 2.94
CA GLY A 506 -11.12 -13.10 2.61
C GLY A 506 -11.26 -11.76 3.33
N GLY A 507 -11.53 -10.70 2.58
CA GLY A 507 -11.55 -9.31 3.04
C GLY A 507 -10.17 -8.73 3.36
N GLN A 508 -9.08 -9.42 3.00
CA GLN A 508 -7.72 -8.94 3.24
C GLN A 508 -7.38 -7.82 2.27
N HIS A 509 -7.11 -6.64 2.83
CA HIS A 509 -6.59 -5.48 2.10
C HIS A 509 -5.11 -5.66 1.74
N HIS A 510 -4.68 -4.98 0.69
CA HIS A 510 -3.32 -4.98 0.13
C HIS A 510 -2.20 -4.73 1.17
N GLU A 511 -2.48 -3.97 2.24
CA GLU A 511 -1.54 -3.73 3.34
C GLU A 511 -1.39 -4.96 4.27
N VAL A 512 -0.91 -6.09 3.74
CA VAL A 512 -0.72 -7.37 4.45
C VAL A 512 0.10 -7.30 5.73
N GLY A 513 0.97 -6.29 5.87
CA GLY A 513 1.72 -5.98 7.09
C GLY A 513 0.87 -5.53 8.29
N ARG A 514 -0.45 -5.68 8.22
CA ARG A 514 -1.42 -5.51 9.32
C ARG A 514 -2.08 -6.82 9.77
N ASN A 515 -1.80 -7.94 9.10
CA ASN A 515 -2.32 -9.27 9.44
C ASN A 515 -1.16 -10.19 9.81
N ASP A 516 -0.96 -10.40 11.11
CA ASP A 516 0.12 -11.22 11.67
C ASP A 516 0.06 -12.69 11.24
N VAL A 517 -1.11 -13.23 10.88
CA VAL A 517 -1.25 -14.60 10.37
C VAL A 517 -0.55 -14.77 9.03
N VAL A 518 -0.70 -13.78 8.14
CA VAL A 518 -0.03 -13.77 6.83
C VAL A 518 1.49 -13.76 7.02
N ILE A 519 2.00 -12.97 7.97
CA ILE A 519 3.44 -12.90 8.26
C ILE A 519 3.99 -14.22 8.81
N LYS A 520 3.26 -14.89 9.71
CA LYS A 520 3.65 -16.22 10.21
C LYS A 520 3.61 -17.30 9.13
N LEU A 521 2.58 -17.29 8.28
CA LEU A 521 2.49 -18.20 7.13
C LEU A 521 3.71 -18.02 6.21
N ILE A 522 4.09 -16.77 5.91
CA ILE A 522 5.30 -16.47 5.13
C ILE A 522 6.55 -17.07 5.81
N GLY A 523 6.68 -16.96 7.14
CA GLY A 523 7.73 -17.64 7.91
C GLY A 523 7.78 -19.14 7.65
N LYS A 524 6.64 -19.84 7.78
CA LYS A 524 6.51 -21.28 7.53
C LYS A 524 6.82 -21.70 6.09
N LEU A 525 6.46 -20.87 5.11
CA LEU A 525 6.79 -21.08 3.70
C LEU A 525 8.28 -20.87 3.41
N ILE A 526 8.92 -19.89 4.06
CA ILE A 526 10.37 -19.63 3.96
C ILE A 526 11.20 -20.78 4.57
N THR A 527 10.80 -21.26 5.75
CA THR A 527 11.48 -22.38 6.46
C THR A 527 11.18 -23.76 5.89
N GLY A 528 10.12 -23.88 5.08
CA GLY A 528 9.68 -25.13 4.48
C GLY A 528 8.94 -26.05 5.43
N GLU A 529 8.47 -25.55 6.57
CA GLU A 529 7.49 -26.27 7.41
C GLU A 529 6.18 -26.52 6.66
N ILE A 530 5.81 -25.60 5.77
CA ILE A 530 4.68 -25.72 4.86
C ILE A 530 5.21 -25.76 3.42
N LYS A 531 4.75 -26.73 2.63
CA LYS A 531 5.14 -26.94 1.22
C LYS A 531 3.93 -26.95 0.28
N SER A 532 2.74 -27.20 0.81
CA SER A 532 1.43 -27.12 0.15
C SER A 532 0.33 -26.77 1.15
N VAL A 533 -0.88 -26.46 0.68
CA VAL A 533 -2.07 -26.20 1.52
C VAL A 533 -2.51 -27.38 2.39
N ASN A 534 -1.96 -28.58 2.16
CA ASN A 534 -2.22 -29.77 2.99
C ASN A 534 -1.36 -29.80 4.26
N ASP A 535 -0.25 -29.04 4.29
CA ASP A 535 0.63 -28.98 5.45
C ASP A 535 0.09 -27.98 6.48
N MET A 536 -0.09 -28.42 7.72
CA MET A 536 -0.64 -27.60 8.81
C MET A 536 -2.00 -26.95 8.50
N SER A 537 -2.85 -27.60 7.70
CA SER A 537 -4.14 -27.05 7.22
C SER A 537 -5.12 -26.62 8.33
N ASP A 538 -5.09 -27.27 9.50
CA ASP A 538 -5.86 -26.87 10.69
C ASP A 538 -5.43 -25.50 11.25
N ALA A 539 -4.18 -25.08 11.02
CA ALA A 539 -3.63 -23.80 11.45
C ALA A 539 -3.61 -22.76 10.31
N TYR A 540 -3.27 -23.19 9.09
CA TYR A 540 -3.16 -22.32 7.91
C TYR A 540 -4.04 -22.86 6.77
N PRO A 541 -5.38 -22.78 6.91
CA PRO A 541 -6.29 -23.29 5.90
C PRO A 541 -6.13 -22.51 4.57
N GLN A 542 -6.36 -23.21 3.46
CA GLN A 542 -6.29 -22.65 2.10
C GLN A 542 -7.15 -21.39 1.94
N PHE A 543 -8.32 -21.35 2.58
CA PHE A 543 -9.18 -20.18 2.70
C PHE A 543 -9.25 -19.77 4.17
N ASN A 544 -8.85 -18.53 4.46
CA ASN A 544 -8.87 -17.95 5.80
C ASN A 544 -9.59 -16.59 5.75
N GLY A 545 -9.98 -16.05 6.91
CA GLY A 545 -10.48 -14.68 7.01
C GLY A 545 -9.36 -13.63 6.94
N ASN A 546 -9.69 -12.38 7.27
CA ASN A 546 -8.71 -11.33 7.55
C ASN A 546 -8.75 -10.94 9.04
N ARG A 547 -7.70 -10.27 9.51
CA ARG A 547 -7.74 -9.48 10.75
C ARG A 547 -6.75 -8.32 10.70
N ASN A 548 -6.96 -7.30 11.53
CA ASN A 548 -6.09 -6.14 11.64
C ASN A 548 -5.46 -6.05 13.03
N THR A 549 -4.25 -6.59 13.18
CA THR A 549 -3.47 -6.59 14.42
C THR A 549 -2.39 -5.51 14.45
N LYS A 550 -2.36 -4.59 13.46
CA LYS A 550 -1.34 -3.55 13.29
C LYS A 550 -1.10 -2.69 14.52
N ASN A 551 -2.16 -2.24 15.20
CA ASN A 551 -1.98 -1.35 16.34
C ASN A 551 -1.47 -2.11 17.57
N ILE A 552 -1.97 -3.34 17.76
CA ILE A 552 -1.52 -4.26 18.80
C ILE A 552 0.00 -4.52 18.65
N THR A 553 0.44 -4.90 17.44
CA THR A 553 1.83 -5.35 17.19
C THR A 553 2.86 -4.24 17.02
N ARG A 554 2.45 -2.97 16.87
CA ARG A 554 3.38 -1.85 16.62
C ARG A 554 3.45 -0.81 17.73
N TRP A 555 2.48 -0.78 18.64
CA TRP A 555 2.31 0.30 19.62
C TRP A 555 1.79 -0.27 20.94
N TYR A 556 0.57 -0.81 20.96
CA TYR A 556 -0.16 -1.03 22.21
C TYR A 556 0.47 -2.08 23.15
N LEU A 557 1.16 -3.10 22.62
CA LEU A 557 1.86 -4.07 23.48
C LEU A 557 3.11 -3.46 24.12
N GLU A 558 3.89 -2.69 23.36
CA GLU A 558 5.09 -1.98 23.84
C GLU A 558 4.71 -0.92 24.88
N GLU A 559 3.66 -0.13 24.60
CA GLU A 559 3.13 0.88 25.52
C GLU A 559 2.61 0.27 26.84
N ALA A 560 2.05 -0.94 26.80
CA ALA A 560 1.66 -1.68 28.00
C ALA A 560 2.87 -2.24 28.76
N GLU A 561 3.87 -2.77 28.06
CA GLU A 561 5.14 -3.22 28.64
C GLU A 561 5.89 -2.09 29.35
N GLU A 562 5.90 -0.88 28.78
CA GLU A 562 6.44 0.32 29.42
C GLU A 562 5.73 0.61 30.75
N VAL A 563 4.39 0.62 30.78
CA VAL A 563 3.59 0.79 32.00
C VAL A 563 3.86 -0.32 33.03
N PHE A 564 4.08 -1.56 32.57
CA PHE A 564 4.43 -2.66 33.45
C PHE A 564 5.86 -2.57 34.01
N ALA A 565 6.78 -1.94 33.29
CA ALA A 565 8.16 -1.71 33.71
C ALA A 565 8.32 -0.53 34.69
N GLU A 566 7.33 0.36 34.79
CA GLU A 566 7.38 1.48 35.73
C GLU A 566 7.49 1.02 37.19
N THR A 567 8.44 1.61 37.92
CA THR A 567 8.79 1.21 39.29
C THR A 567 7.89 1.82 40.36
N ASP A 568 7.33 3.02 40.10
CA ASP A 568 6.31 3.65 40.95
C ASP A 568 4.94 3.54 40.29
N LYS A 569 4.19 2.50 40.68
CA LYS A 569 2.82 2.27 40.20
C LYS A 569 1.76 2.98 41.04
N SER A 570 2.13 3.87 41.97
CA SER A 570 1.18 4.54 42.87
C SER A 570 0.27 5.56 42.16
N MET A 571 0.64 6.00 40.95
CA MET A 571 -0.17 6.90 40.14
C MET A 571 -1.33 6.22 39.39
N TYR A 572 -1.33 4.89 39.26
CA TYR A 572 -2.38 4.14 38.58
C TYR A 572 -3.39 3.57 39.59
N ALA A 573 -4.66 3.46 39.22
CA ALA A 573 -5.60 2.68 40.00
C ALA A 573 -5.27 1.17 39.86
N PRO A 574 -5.34 0.38 40.95
CA PRO A 574 -5.09 -1.07 40.87
C PRO A 574 -6.06 -1.81 39.93
N GLU A 575 -7.27 -1.28 39.76
CA GLU A 575 -8.30 -1.83 38.86
C GLU A 575 -7.92 -1.63 37.39
N ASP A 576 -7.41 -0.45 37.02
CA ASP A 576 -6.99 -0.13 35.66
C ASP A 576 -5.72 -0.90 35.24
N LEU A 577 -4.77 -1.09 36.16
CA LEU A 577 -3.61 -1.96 35.93
C LEU A 577 -3.99 -3.42 35.72
N ALA A 578 -4.96 -3.93 36.49
CA ALA A 578 -5.44 -5.30 36.34
C ALA A 578 -6.20 -5.50 35.01
N GLU A 579 -6.96 -4.50 34.56
CA GLU A 579 -7.60 -4.52 33.24
C GLU A 579 -6.58 -4.42 32.10
N LEU A 580 -5.53 -3.60 32.25
CA LEU A 580 -4.44 -3.53 31.27
C LEU A 580 -3.68 -4.87 31.16
N GLU A 581 -3.36 -5.51 32.28
CA GLU A 581 -2.77 -6.86 32.29
C GLU A 581 -3.71 -7.89 31.64
N ALA A 582 -5.01 -7.84 31.92
CA ALA A 582 -5.98 -8.74 31.30
C ALA A 582 -6.14 -8.52 29.79
N ALA A 583 -6.18 -7.27 29.32
CA ALA A 583 -6.28 -6.91 27.91
C ALA A 583 -4.98 -7.22 27.14
N TYR A 584 -3.82 -7.01 27.76
CA TYR A 584 -2.52 -7.40 27.21
C TYR A 584 -2.42 -8.93 27.02
N ASN A 585 -2.82 -9.70 28.03
CA ASN A 585 -2.84 -11.16 27.94
C ASN A 585 -3.83 -11.67 26.87
N GLU A 586 -4.99 -11.02 26.70
CA GLU A 586 -5.92 -11.32 25.60
C GLU A 586 -5.29 -11.04 24.24
N ALA A 587 -4.62 -9.89 24.08
CA ALA A 587 -3.93 -9.52 22.85
C ALA A 587 -2.78 -10.48 22.51
N GLN A 588 -1.98 -10.90 23.49
CA GLN A 588 -0.98 -11.95 23.29
C GLN A 588 -1.63 -13.29 22.89
N ALA A 589 -2.73 -13.69 23.52
CA ALA A 589 -3.44 -14.93 23.18
C ALA A 589 -4.03 -14.89 21.75
N LEU A 590 -4.61 -13.76 21.33
CA LEU A 590 -5.03 -13.54 19.94
C LEU A 590 -3.85 -13.74 18.98
N LEU A 591 -2.69 -13.18 19.30
CA LEU A 591 -1.45 -13.35 18.52
C LEU A 591 -0.85 -14.76 18.60
N GLN A 592 -1.40 -15.71 19.35
CA GLN A 592 -1.04 -17.14 19.22
C GLN A 592 -1.97 -17.90 18.26
N THR A 593 -3.13 -17.34 17.89
CA THR A 593 -4.05 -17.96 16.94
C THR A 593 -3.66 -17.67 15.48
N THR A 594 -4.07 -18.57 14.57
CA THR A 594 -3.81 -18.47 13.12
C THR A 594 -5.08 -18.53 12.26
N ILE A 595 -6.24 -18.80 12.85
CA ILE A 595 -7.53 -18.58 12.20
C ILE A 595 -7.91 -17.11 12.37
N CYS A 596 -8.15 -16.42 11.26
CA CYS A 596 -8.47 -15.00 11.25
C CYS A 596 -9.93 -14.75 11.63
N ASP A 597 -10.15 -13.89 12.63
CA ASP A 597 -11.44 -13.29 12.95
C ASP A 597 -11.23 -11.78 13.11
N ALA A 598 -11.84 -10.99 12.22
CA ALA A 598 -11.72 -9.55 12.22
C ALA A 598 -12.46 -8.91 13.42
N ALA A 599 -13.64 -9.43 13.78
CA ALA A 599 -14.46 -8.87 14.85
C ALA A 599 -13.82 -9.09 16.22
N VAL A 600 -13.21 -10.27 16.44
CA VAL A 600 -12.41 -10.53 17.65
C VAL A 600 -11.18 -9.61 17.68
N ALA A 601 -10.43 -9.50 16.58
CA ALA A 601 -9.23 -8.66 16.56
C ALA A 601 -9.51 -7.18 16.80
N ASP A 602 -10.58 -6.63 16.19
CA ASP A 602 -11.01 -5.26 16.40
C ASP A 602 -11.48 -5.03 17.85
N ALA A 603 -12.19 -6.00 18.45
CA ALA A 603 -12.63 -5.93 19.84
C ALA A 603 -11.44 -5.97 20.83
N THR A 604 -10.49 -6.89 20.65
CA THR A 604 -9.27 -6.99 21.47
C THR A 604 -8.41 -5.73 21.34
N SER A 605 -8.26 -5.19 20.11
CA SER A 605 -7.55 -3.93 19.84
C SER A 605 -8.19 -2.74 20.56
N ALA A 606 -9.52 -2.64 20.51
CA ALA A 606 -10.28 -1.60 21.21
C ALA A 606 -10.22 -1.74 22.74
N ARG A 607 -10.26 -2.97 23.27
CA ARG A 607 -10.11 -3.25 24.71
C ARG A 607 -8.75 -2.79 25.22
N LEU A 608 -7.66 -3.18 24.53
CA LEU A 608 -6.30 -2.81 24.91
C LEU A 608 -6.08 -1.29 24.85
N LEU A 609 -6.54 -0.61 23.78
CA LEU A 609 -6.50 0.85 23.70
C LEU A 609 -7.24 1.53 24.87
N ASN A 610 -8.42 1.04 25.24
CA ASN A 610 -9.19 1.62 26.34
C ASN A 610 -8.51 1.37 27.70
N ALA A 611 -7.84 0.24 27.91
CA ALA A 611 -7.05 0.01 29.11
C ALA A 611 -5.82 0.93 29.18
N LEU A 612 -5.11 1.14 28.07
CA LEU A 612 -4.01 2.11 27.96
C LEU A 612 -4.45 3.56 28.25
N ARG A 613 -5.67 3.93 27.85
CA ARG A 613 -6.29 5.21 28.22
C ARG A 613 -6.59 5.33 29.70
N SER A 614 -7.11 4.27 30.33
CA SER A 614 -7.42 4.28 31.77
C SER A 614 -6.17 4.50 32.64
N VAL A 615 -5.02 3.96 32.24
CA VAL A 615 -3.74 4.24 32.90
C VAL A 615 -3.07 5.55 32.44
N GLY A 616 -3.73 6.35 31.60
CA GLY A 616 -3.22 7.64 31.10
C GLY A 616 -2.06 7.56 30.11
N LYS A 617 -1.77 6.37 29.57
CA LYS A 617 -0.70 6.15 28.57
C LYS A 617 -1.11 6.65 27.18
N GLU A 618 -2.38 6.42 26.83
CA GLU A 618 -3.01 6.91 25.60
C GLU A 618 -4.01 8.03 25.90
N GLY A 619 -4.19 8.93 24.93
CA GLY A 619 -5.08 10.10 25.10
C GLY A 619 -6.55 9.71 25.16
N GLU A 620 -7.37 10.48 25.90
CA GLU A 620 -8.83 10.31 25.92
C GLU A 620 -9.41 10.23 24.49
N ALA A 621 -10.51 9.49 24.32
CA ALA A 621 -11.19 9.44 23.03
C ALA A 621 -11.67 10.84 22.63
N GLU A 622 -11.35 11.28 21.40
CA GLU A 622 -11.81 12.55 20.86
C GLU A 622 -13.35 12.60 20.85
N ASP A 623 -13.95 13.74 21.24
CA ASP A 623 -15.40 13.92 21.20
C ASP A 623 -15.87 14.17 19.76
N GLU A 624 -16.11 13.06 19.05
CA GLU A 624 -16.60 13.01 17.67
C GLU A 624 -18.04 13.60 17.51
N THR A 625 -18.71 14.04 18.58
CA THR A 625 -20.11 14.50 18.53
C THR A 625 -20.29 15.69 17.58
N MET A 626 -19.40 16.68 17.64
CA MET A 626 -19.51 17.86 16.77
C MET A 626 -19.29 17.49 15.30
N ASP A 627 -18.28 16.67 15.00
CA ASP A 627 -17.95 16.27 13.64
C ASP A 627 -19.06 15.42 13.01
N LYS A 628 -19.68 14.51 13.79
CA LYS A 628 -20.85 13.73 13.35
C LYS A 628 -22.07 14.61 13.07
N ILE A 629 -22.29 15.65 13.87
CA ILE A 629 -23.35 16.64 13.63
C ILE A 629 -23.06 17.44 12.36
N LEU A 630 -21.81 17.89 12.16
CA LEU A 630 -21.40 18.61 10.96
C LEU A 630 -21.48 17.73 9.70
N GLU A 631 -21.06 16.47 9.75
CA GLU A 631 -21.18 15.50 8.65
C GLU A 631 -22.65 15.33 8.25
N ALA A 632 -23.55 15.13 9.23
CA ALA A 632 -24.98 15.00 8.99
C ALA A 632 -25.62 16.27 8.39
N ILE A 633 -25.24 17.46 8.86
CA ILE A 633 -25.72 18.75 8.32
C ILE A 633 -25.21 18.95 6.89
N CYS A 634 -23.91 18.77 6.64
CA CYS A 634 -23.32 18.93 5.32
C CYS A 634 -23.89 17.93 4.32
N LYS A 635 -24.10 16.67 4.72
CA LYS A 635 -24.80 15.67 3.89
C LYS A 635 -26.23 16.11 3.57
N PHE A 636 -27.01 16.56 4.55
CA PHE A 636 -28.38 17.01 4.32
C PHE A 636 -28.45 18.20 3.35
N LEU A 637 -27.51 19.14 3.46
CA LEU A 637 -27.39 20.27 2.54
C LEU A 637 -27.04 19.80 1.13
N ASP A 638 -26.07 18.89 0.98
CA ASP A 638 -25.70 18.33 -0.32
C ASP A 638 -26.85 17.54 -0.97
N ASP A 639 -27.48 16.62 -0.23
CA ASP A 639 -28.68 15.89 -0.67
C ASP A 639 -29.80 16.84 -1.13
N THR A 640 -30.01 17.95 -0.39
CA THR A 640 -31.03 18.96 -0.72
C THR A 640 -30.69 19.72 -2.00
N VAL A 641 -29.46 20.24 -2.11
CA VAL A 641 -28.99 20.94 -3.31
C VAL A 641 -29.02 20.01 -4.53
N THR A 642 -28.55 18.78 -4.36
CA THR A 642 -28.57 17.73 -5.38
C THR A 642 -29.98 17.34 -5.81
N THR A 643 -30.96 17.34 -4.90
CA THR A 643 -32.38 17.12 -5.24
C THR A 643 -32.98 18.28 -6.02
N VAL A 644 -32.66 19.53 -5.67
CA VAL A 644 -33.19 20.73 -6.35
C VAL A 644 -32.55 20.94 -7.72
N PHE A 645 -31.24 20.72 -7.84
CA PHE A 645 -30.49 21.09 -9.04
C PHE A 645 -30.14 19.90 -9.96
N GLY A 646 -30.33 18.67 -9.49
CA GLY A 646 -29.85 17.45 -10.15
C GLY A 646 -28.42 17.09 -9.73
N ARG A 647 -28.11 15.79 -9.81
CA ARG A 647 -26.88 15.18 -9.29
C ARG A 647 -25.60 15.72 -9.95
N GLY A 648 -25.40 15.57 -11.26
CA GLY A 648 -24.20 16.07 -11.93
C GLY A 648 -24.29 17.49 -12.52
N ASN A 649 -25.41 18.20 -12.35
CA ASN A 649 -25.60 19.54 -12.94
C ASN A 649 -25.02 20.64 -12.04
N GLY A 650 -24.44 21.66 -12.67
CA GLY A 650 -24.18 22.95 -12.05
C GLY A 650 -25.41 23.86 -12.00
N PHE A 651 -25.38 24.88 -11.16
CA PHE A 651 -26.47 25.85 -10.99
C PHE A 651 -26.86 26.56 -12.30
N SER A 652 -25.89 26.77 -13.20
CA SER A 652 -26.11 27.34 -14.53
C SER A 652 -26.81 26.40 -15.52
N ASP A 653 -26.65 25.09 -15.38
CA ASP A 653 -27.11 24.10 -16.39
C ASP A 653 -28.64 24.02 -16.49
N ILE A 654 -29.34 24.41 -15.41
CA ILE A 654 -30.81 24.45 -15.34
C ILE A 654 -31.40 25.63 -16.11
N ALA A 655 -30.71 26.77 -16.12
CA ALA A 655 -31.14 27.93 -16.89
C ALA A 655 -31.16 27.65 -18.40
N SER A 656 -30.35 26.68 -18.86
CA SER A 656 -30.29 26.21 -20.24
C SER A 656 -31.25 25.06 -20.59
N SER A 657 -31.78 24.32 -19.62
CA SER A 657 -32.63 23.13 -19.86
C SER A 657 -34.14 23.37 -19.67
N GLY A 658 -34.52 24.49 -19.06
CA GLY A 658 -35.92 24.87 -18.86
C GLY A 658 -36.53 24.25 -17.59
N PRO A 659 -37.56 24.88 -16.99
CA PRO A 659 -38.05 24.48 -15.68
C PRO A 659 -38.97 23.25 -15.75
N PHE A 660 -38.45 22.12 -15.26
CA PHE A 660 -39.12 20.86 -14.90
C PHE A 660 -39.81 20.05 -16.03
N PRO A 661 -39.56 18.72 -16.12
CA PRO A 661 -40.58 17.80 -16.61
C PRO A 661 -41.70 17.69 -15.56
N GLY A 662 -42.95 17.82 -15.99
CA GLY A 662 -44.15 17.68 -15.14
C GLY A 662 -44.74 16.27 -15.14
#